data_AF-A0A834HSI9-F1
#
_entry.id   AF-A0A834HSI9-F1
#
_cell.length_a   1.000
_cell.length_b   1.000
_cell.length_c   1.000
_cell.angle_alpha   90.00
_cell.angle_beta   90.00
_cell.angle_gamma   90.00
#
_symmetry.space_group_name_H-M   'P 1'
#
loop_
_entity.id
_entity.type
_entity.pdbx_description
1 polymer ?
#
loop_
_entity_poly.entity_id
_entity_poly.type
_entity_poly.pdbx_seq_one_letter_code
_entity_poly.pdbx_strand_id
1 'polypeptide(L)'
;MIKTFTIFFLVIASVASQNLTQNEECKVRVIANSVAATRLETEIEHLAVRVSDHLVDDASTKEGNLSTLLRDVFAEQSRVVGILIDRAKERTLALNINSRLKIFKNKTAETDWFWASFERTSERWGRPFNDCKFFATKWFHVFVKRAENIKVALFVELDLDQCNTDISEIFNGSHKCDNTQVCASDRNTNGGRRGEYHCLCRDGYFYPGSNNTWQGISGKELELGTVEFASCQPCPKRCPESCGHNGTCVVHQDVYIKTVVLCIQLFSMGIVLILALVVFKLRKTKAVATGMWTILETILLGIFILYNTVVVRIFDPSIIQCLLEPWIREIGFIICYGTIILKLYRHLIEFRTRKAHRWVVKDTDLLKYLLIMILSGLAYMAAYTAITLNFMQENYSLLYVGWTSDKEQFQACKYLWWDYVTETGEFFILIFGIHLAYASRNARTQYHERSFLCAAISLELSISAIFYTARALVMHELHPDLVLIIYCIRSQLSQTLSLVLIFLPKFWYQQKQVRSLAQEYSCRFPLDAFKDPTTHRSLSGNNSDVEIGEISIADMSPDDIRTELKRLYLQLEMFKAKTICRDNPHISKRRGGRKAQHRRFSLQKKGSREKVRRSMSLHARQKDKDRRREMDTEVTEAEPSRTPEDSVCSTEGPSAIYSDLPSTNQI
;
A
#
# COMPACT_ATOMS: atom_id res chain seq x y z
N MET A 1 -27.23 3.16 6.35
CA MET A 1 -26.01 2.97 5.53
C MET A 1 -26.31 2.38 4.15
N ILE A 2 -27.32 1.52 3.98
CA ILE A 2 -27.70 0.95 2.66
C ILE A 2 -28.44 1.96 1.75
N LYS A 3 -29.24 2.87 2.33
CA LYS A 3 -30.05 3.84 1.55
C LYS A 3 -29.24 4.92 0.82
N THR A 4 -28.05 5.25 1.30
CA THR A 4 -27.16 6.27 0.68
C THR A 4 -26.41 5.72 -0.54
N PHE A 5 -26.19 4.40 -0.59
CA PHE A 5 -25.49 3.74 -1.70
C PHE A 5 -26.38 3.58 -2.94
N THR A 6 -27.69 3.40 -2.75
CA THR A 6 -28.69 3.32 -3.83
C THR A 6 -28.93 4.64 -4.55
N ILE A 7 -28.78 5.78 -3.87
CA ILE A 7 -28.98 7.11 -4.48
C ILE A 7 -27.78 7.48 -5.38
N PHE A 8 -26.57 7.04 -5.01
CA PHE A 8 -25.36 7.27 -5.81
C PHE A 8 -25.39 6.50 -7.15
N PHE A 9 -25.94 5.29 -7.19
CA PHE A 9 -26.11 4.51 -8.43
C PHE A 9 -27.24 5.02 -9.33
N LEU A 10 -28.31 5.60 -8.77
CA LEU A 10 -29.40 6.20 -9.55
C LEU A 10 -28.99 7.50 -10.25
N VAL A 11 -28.06 8.27 -9.69
CA VAL A 11 -27.53 9.49 -10.31
C VAL A 11 -26.58 9.17 -11.46
N ILE A 12 -25.81 8.09 -11.37
CA ILE A 12 -24.92 7.63 -12.47
C ILE A 12 -25.74 7.09 -13.65
N ALA A 13 -26.89 6.47 -13.40
CA ALA A 13 -27.81 6.00 -14.44
C ALA A 13 -28.51 7.16 -15.20
N SER A 14 -28.71 8.32 -14.57
CA SER A 14 -29.33 9.49 -15.23
C SER A 14 -28.37 10.32 -16.08
N VAL A 15 -27.06 10.14 -15.94
CA VAL A 15 -26.04 10.88 -16.71
C VAL A 15 -25.65 10.15 -18.01
N ALA A 16 -26.06 8.88 -18.17
CA ALA A 16 -25.78 8.08 -19.36
C ALA A 16 -26.80 8.25 -20.52
N SER A 17 -27.75 9.18 -20.42
CA SER A 17 -28.78 9.39 -21.46
C SER A 17 -28.86 10.83 -21.99
N GLN A 18 -27.71 11.43 -22.30
CA GLN A 18 -27.66 12.58 -23.20
C GLN A 18 -26.84 12.22 -24.44
N ASN A 19 -27.44 11.42 -25.32
CA ASN A 19 -26.97 11.33 -26.69
C ASN A 19 -27.30 12.64 -27.40
N LEU A 20 -26.27 13.36 -27.82
CA LEU A 20 -26.32 14.46 -28.77
C LEU A 20 -27.05 13.99 -30.04
N THR A 21 -28.31 14.39 -30.21
CA THR A 21 -28.91 14.49 -31.54
C THR A 21 -28.53 15.85 -32.11
N GLN A 22 -27.31 15.97 -32.61
CA GLN A 22 -26.97 17.03 -33.56
C GLN A 22 -27.70 16.71 -34.86
N ASN A 23 -28.81 17.41 -35.09
CA ASN A 23 -29.57 17.38 -36.32
C ASN A 23 -28.81 18.20 -37.39
N GLU A 24 -27.67 17.71 -37.86
CA GLU A 24 -27.04 18.23 -39.09
C GLU A 24 -27.89 17.76 -40.29
N GLU A 25 -28.29 18.69 -41.16
CA GLU A 25 -28.93 18.35 -42.44
C GLU A 25 -28.07 17.33 -43.19
N CYS A 26 -28.60 16.12 -43.43
CA CYS A 26 -27.96 15.07 -44.22
C CYS A 26 -27.74 15.58 -45.68
N LYS A 27 -26.55 16.12 -45.92
CA LYS A 27 -26.06 16.55 -47.23
C LYS A 27 -25.07 15.51 -47.74
N VAL A 28 -25.34 14.95 -48.90
CA VAL A 28 -24.40 14.08 -49.63
C VAL A 28 -23.13 14.87 -49.93
N ARG A 29 -21.97 14.28 -49.61
CA ARG A 29 -20.66 14.89 -49.77
C ARG A 29 -19.91 14.20 -50.91
N VAL A 30 -19.12 14.98 -51.66
CA VAL A 30 -18.19 14.50 -52.68
C VAL A 30 -16.83 15.10 -52.39
N ILE A 31 -15.77 14.31 -52.56
CA ILE A 31 -14.39 14.79 -52.38
C ILE A 31 -14.04 15.72 -53.53
N ALA A 32 -13.67 16.97 -53.21
CA ALA A 32 -13.25 17.96 -54.20
C ALA A 32 -11.99 17.49 -54.93
N ASN A 33 -11.98 17.58 -56.27
CA ASN A 33 -10.87 17.16 -57.14
C ASN A 33 -10.45 15.68 -57.02
N SER A 34 -11.36 14.79 -56.62
CA SER A 34 -11.09 13.35 -56.58
C SER A 34 -10.87 12.74 -57.96
N VAL A 35 -9.94 11.79 -58.02
CA VAL A 35 -9.64 10.96 -59.19
C VAL A 35 -10.21 9.56 -58.97
N ALA A 36 -10.64 8.90 -60.05
CA ALA A 36 -11.01 7.50 -60.00
C ALA A 36 -9.76 6.66 -59.68
N ALA A 37 -9.81 5.89 -58.60
CA ALA A 37 -8.70 5.00 -58.27
C ALA A 37 -8.55 3.91 -59.32
N THR A 38 -7.37 3.82 -59.95
CA THR A 38 -7.12 2.86 -61.03
C THR A 38 -6.53 1.55 -60.53
N ARG A 39 -6.01 1.53 -59.29
CA ARG A 39 -5.31 0.40 -58.66
C ARG A 39 -6.18 -0.44 -57.72
N LEU A 40 -7.50 -0.19 -57.68
CA LEU A 40 -8.41 -0.90 -56.77
C LEU A 40 -8.63 -2.37 -57.22
N GLU A 41 -8.94 -3.21 -56.23
CA GLU A 41 -9.05 -4.68 -56.25
C GLU A 41 -9.51 -5.33 -57.56
N THR A 42 -8.69 -6.26 -58.08
CA THR A 42 -8.98 -7.11 -59.25
C THR A 42 -10.19 -8.04 -59.03
N GLU A 43 -10.47 -8.42 -57.79
CA GLU A 43 -11.59 -9.31 -57.44
C GLU A 43 -12.96 -8.72 -57.78
N ILE A 44 -13.15 -7.41 -57.57
CA ILE A 44 -14.39 -6.71 -57.89
C ILE A 44 -14.56 -6.60 -59.40
N GLU A 45 -13.46 -6.43 -60.13
CA GLU A 45 -13.47 -6.43 -61.59
C GLU A 45 -13.92 -7.81 -62.13
N HIS A 46 -13.39 -8.90 -61.57
CA HIS A 46 -13.80 -10.26 -61.92
C HIS A 46 -15.27 -10.55 -61.58
N LEU A 47 -15.74 -10.07 -60.42
CA LEU A 47 -17.14 -10.21 -60.02
C LEU A 47 -18.07 -9.44 -60.98
N ALA A 48 -17.71 -8.22 -61.36
CA ALA A 48 -18.49 -7.41 -62.29
C ALA A 48 -18.59 -8.07 -63.68
N VAL A 49 -17.51 -8.68 -64.16
CA VAL A 49 -17.50 -9.46 -65.41
C VAL A 49 -18.43 -10.67 -65.29
N ARG A 50 -18.29 -11.48 -64.23
CA ARG A 50 -19.14 -12.66 -64.00
C ARG A 50 -20.63 -12.31 -63.92
N VAL A 51 -20.99 -11.26 -63.19
CA VAL A 51 -22.38 -10.79 -63.09
C VAL A 51 -22.87 -10.29 -64.44
N SER A 52 -22.03 -9.58 -65.19
CA SER A 52 -22.38 -9.11 -66.53
C SER A 52 -22.63 -10.29 -67.49
N ASP A 53 -21.77 -11.29 -67.52
CA ASP A 53 -21.88 -12.47 -68.40
C ASP A 53 -23.13 -13.29 -68.05
N HIS A 54 -23.37 -13.55 -66.76
CA HIS A 54 -24.58 -14.25 -66.31
C HIS A 54 -25.86 -13.48 -66.69
N LEU A 55 -25.84 -12.15 -66.70
CA LEU A 55 -27.01 -11.35 -67.09
C LEU A 55 -27.22 -11.30 -68.61
N VAL A 56 -26.18 -11.53 -69.41
CA VAL A 56 -26.26 -11.69 -70.88
C VAL A 56 -26.83 -13.07 -71.21
N ASP A 57 -26.33 -14.13 -70.57
CA ASP A 57 -26.83 -15.50 -70.74
C ASP A 57 -28.30 -15.62 -70.32
N ASP A 58 -28.69 -15.03 -69.20
CA ASP A 58 -30.06 -15.06 -68.68
C ASP A 58 -31.08 -14.30 -69.56
N ALA A 59 -30.61 -13.29 -70.31
CA ALA A 59 -31.44 -12.60 -71.30
C ALA A 59 -31.80 -13.51 -72.50
N SER A 60 -31.03 -14.59 -72.72
CA SER A 60 -31.27 -15.56 -73.79
C SER A 60 -32.22 -16.69 -73.38
N THR A 61 -32.35 -17.02 -72.09
CA THR A 61 -33.03 -18.24 -71.58
C THR A 61 -34.35 -18.01 -70.83
N LYS A 62 -34.82 -16.77 -70.62
CA LYS A 62 -36.16 -16.41 -70.07
C LYS A 62 -36.55 -16.94 -68.66
N GLU A 63 -35.68 -17.66 -67.94
CA GLU A 63 -36.01 -18.27 -66.62
C GLU A 63 -35.02 -17.96 -65.48
N GLY A 64 -34.53 -16.73 -65.37
CA GLY A 64 -33.71 -16.29 -64.23
C GLY A 64 -34.47 -15.55 -63.14
N ASN A 65 -34.39 -16.04 -61.90
CA ASN A 65 -34.79 -15.27 -60.71
C ASN A 65 -33.69 -14.25 -60.36
N LEU A 66 -33.78 -13.02 -60.87
CA LEU A 66 -32.83 -11.93 -60.57
C LEU A 66 -32.57 -11.73 -59.06
N SER A 67 -33.58 -11.98 -58.22
CA SER A 67 -33.48 -11.83 -56.76
C SER A 67 -32.56 -12.85 -56.09
N THR A 68 -32.38 -14.07 -56.64
CA THR A 68 -31.47 -15.07 -56.09
C THR A 68 -30.02 -14.72 -56.43
N LEU A 69 -29.76 -14.36 -57.69
CA LEU A 69 -28.44 -13.88 -58.14
C LEU A 69 -27.95 -12.70 -57.29
N LEU A 70 -28.81 -11.71 -57.03
CA LEU A 70 -28.46 -10.55 -56.21
C LEU A 70 -28.12 -10.95 -54.76
N ARG A 71 -28.83 -11.92 -54.17
CA ARG A 71 -28.53 -12.40 -52.82
C ARG A 71 -27.21 -13.15 -52.77
N ASP A 72 -26.91 -13.94 -53.78
CA ASP A 72 -25.66 -14.70 -53.87
C ASP A 72 -24.47 -13.75 -54.00
N VAL A 73 -24.57 -12.70 -54.82
CA VAL A 73 -23.51 -11.69 -54.96
C VAL A 73 -23.28 -10.91 -53.65
N PHE A 74 -24.36 -10.51 -52.95
CA PHE A 74 -24.24 -9.84 -51.65
C PHE A 74 -23.74 -10.76 -50.53
N ALA A 75 -23.89 -12.09 -50.67
CA ALA A 75 -23.35 -13.07 -49.75
C ALA A 75 -21.89 -13.41 -50.03
N GLU A 76 -21.48 -13.43 -51.31
CA GLU A 76 -20.11 -13.71 -51.74
C GLU A 76 -19.15 -12.56 -51.38
N GLN A 77 -19.61 -11.30 -51.48
CA GLN A 77 -18.79 -10.11 -51.23
C GLN A 77 -19.48 -9.13 -50.29
N SER A 78 -19.08 -9.15 -49.02
CA SER A 78 -19.67 -8.33 -47.94
C SER A 78 -19.48 -6.83 -48.13
N ARG A 79 -18.49 -6.41 -48.93
CA ARG A 79 -18.21 -5.00 -49.25
C ARG A 79 -19.06 -4.43 -50.37
N VAL A 80 -19.70 -5.30 -51.17
CA VAL A 80 -20.63 -4.86 -52.23
C VAL A 80 -21.97 -4.57 -51.57
N VAL A 81 -22.40 -3.32 -51.64
CA VAL A 81 -23.60 -2.83 -50.94
C VAL A 81 -24.72 -2.53 -51.93
N GLY A 82 -24.41 -2.34 -53.21
CA GLY A 82 -25.41 -2.11 -54.24
C GLY A 82 -25.02 -2.62 -55.61
N ILE A 83 -26.02 -2.97 -56.41
CA ILE A 83 -25.88 -3.39 -57.81
C ILE A 83 -26.92 -2.64 -58.63
N LEU A 84 -26.49 -2.01 -59.71
CA LEU A 84 -27.37 -1.32 -60.65
C LEU A 84 -27.22 -1.94 -62.03
N ILE A 85 -28.34 -2.34 -62.61
CA ILE A 85 -28.41 -2.98 -63.91
C ILE A 85 -29.25 -2.11 -64.83
N ASP A 86 -28.66 -1.70 -65.96
CA ASP A 86 -29.34 -0.98 -67.04
C ASP A 86 -29.44 -1.91 -68.26
N ARG A 87 -30.67 -2.35 -68.56
CA ARG A 87 -31.06 -3.10 -69.76
C ARG A 87 -31.94 -2.20 -70.63
N ALA A 88 -31.95 -2.42 -71.94
CA ALA A 88 -32.67 -1.58 -72.92
C ALA A 88 -34.16 -1.27 -72.63
N LYS A 89 -34.84 -2.03 -71.76
CA LYS A 89 -36.23 -1.80 -71.34
C LYS A 89 -36.45 -1.66 -69.83
N GLU A 90 -35.45 -1.97 -69.00
CA GLU A 90 -35.61 -1.98 -67.54
C GLU A 90 -34.32 -1.56 -66.83
N ARG A 91 -34.47 -0.67 -65.85
CA ARG A 91 -33.39 -0.23 -64.94
C ARG A 91 -33.73 -0.68 -63.53
N THR A 92 -32.80 -1.36 -62.88
CA THR A 92 -33.01 -1.86 -61.51
C THR A 92 -31.80 -1.55 -60.66
N LEU A 93 -32.03 -0.91 -59.51
CA LEU A 93 -31.05 -0.70 -58.45
C LEU A 93 -31.41 -1.60 -57.28
N ALA A 94 -30.52 -2.51 -56.92
CA ALA A 94 -30.62 -3.35 -55.74
C ALA A 94 -29.62 -2.87 -54.69
N LEU A 95 -30.08 -2.63 -53.47
CA LEU A 95 -29.24 -2.25 -52.33
C LEU A 95 -29.39 -3.27 -51.20
N ASN A 96 -28.28 -3.63 -50.57
CA ASN A 96 -28.26 -4.43 -49.36
C ASN A 96 -28.21 -3.48 -48.14
N ILE A 97 -29.37 -3.18 -47.57
CA ILE A 97 -29.49 -2.24 -46.43
C ILE A 97 -29.74 -3.05 -45.17
N ASN A 98 -28.80 -3.03 -44.22
CA ASN A 98 -28.87 -3.79 -42.96
C ASN A 98 -29.18 -5.28 -43.17
N SER A 99 -28.46 -5.93 -44.09
CA SER A 99 -28.62 -7.34 -44.47
C SER A 99 -30.00 -7.68 -45.07
N ARG A 100 -30.71 -6.68 -45.61
CA ARG A 100 -31.97 -6.85 -46.32
C ARG A 100 -31.86 -6.29 -47.74
N LEU A 101 -32.16 -7.14 -48.71
CA LEU A 101 -32.23 -6.77 -50.12
C LEU A 101 -33.44 -5.85 -50.37
N LYS A 102 -33.20 -4.64 -50.86
CA LYS A 102 -34.22 -3.72 -51.37
C LYS A 102 -33.98 -3.44 -52.86
N ILE A 103 -35.04 -3.55 -53.67
CA ILE A 103 -34.97 -3.34 -55.13
C ILE A 103 -35.79 -2.11 -55.49
N PHE A 104 -35.18 -1.20 -56.24
CA PHE A 104 -35.75 0.04 -56.74
C PHE A 104 -35.76 0.00 -58.27
N LYS A 105 -36.96 0.03 -58.86
CA LYS A 105 -37.15 0.07 -60.33
C LYS A 105 -37.13 1.49 -60.90
N ASN A 106 -37.41 2.49 -60.06
CA ASN A 106 -37.49 3.89 -60.46
C ASN A 106 -36.52 4.74 -59.64
N LYS A 107 -36.04 5.83 -60.26
CA LYS A 107 -35.22 6.85 -59.62
C LYS A 107 -36.04 7.63 -58.58
N THR A 108 -35.55 7.68 -57.35
CA THR A 108 -36.18 8.43 -56.25
C THR A 108 -35.22 9.50 -55.72
N ALA A 109 -35.74 10.50 -55.00
CA ALA A 109 -34.90 11.54 -54.37
C ALA A 109 -33.89 10.98 -53.34
N GLU A 110 -34.08 9.75 -52.87
CA GLU A 110 -33.16 9.06 -51.96
C GLU A 110 -32.07 8.29 -52.70
N THR A 111 -32.36 7.77 -53.90
CA THR A 111 -31.42 6.98 -54.71
C THR A 111 -30.70 7.80 -55.78
N ASP A 112 -31.02 9.09 -55.93
CA ASP A 112 -30.53 9.99 -56.99
C ASP A 112 -29.01 9.94 -57.17
N TRP A 113 -28.25 9.92 -56.08
CA TRP A 113 -26.78 9.89 -56.13
C TRP A 113 -26.20 8.58 -56.66
N PHE A 114 -26.83 7.43 -56.40
CA PHE A 114 -26.43 6.15 -57.00
C PHE A 114 -26.62 6.19 -58.52
N TRP A 115 -27.77 6.69 -58.99
CA TRP A 115 -28.04 6.86 -60.42
C TRP A 115 -27.11 7.89 -61.07
N ALA A 116 -26.89 9.03 -60.43
CA ALA A 116 -26.01 10.09 -60.95
C ALA A 116 -24.55 9.64 -61.01
N SER A 117 -24.07 8.86 -60.03
CA SER A 117 -22.72 8.29 -60.04
C SER A 117 -22.54 7.27 -61.18
N PHE A 118 -23.55 6.45 -61.43
CA PHE A 118 -23.59 5.51 -62.55
C PHE A 118 -23.61 6.18 -63.94
N GLU A 119 -24.38 7.27 -64.09
CA GLU A 119 -24.47 8.01 -65.34
C GLU A 119 -23.17 8.75 -65.68
N ARG A 120 -22.48 9.28 -64.65
CA ARG A 120 -21.18 9.97 -64.82
C ARG A 120 -20.02 9.03 -65.13
N THR A 121 -20.14 7.75 -64.76
CA THR A 121 -19.07 6.76 -64.94
C THR A 121 -19.32 5.95 -66.22
N SER A 122 -18.42 6.11 -67.20
CA SER A 122 -18.54 5.43 -68.50
C SER A 122 -18.10 3.96 -68.41
N GLU A 123 -16.91 3.69 -67.88
CA GLU A 123 -16.33 2.35 -67.71
C GLU A 123 -15.28 2.36 -66.59
N ARG A 124 -15.14 1.24 -65.87
CA ARG A 124 -14.29 1.03 -64.69
C ARG A 124 -14.74 1.85 -63.47
N TRP A 125 -13.79 2.29 -62.64
CA TRP A 125 -14.01 3.01 -61.40
C TRP A 125 -14.50 4.45 -61.63
N GLY A 126 -15.51 4.86 -60.85
CA GLY A 126 -16.10 6.19 -60.89
C GLY A 126 -15.45 7.17 -59.92
N ARG A 127 -16.23 8.11 -59.36
CA ARG A 127 -15.77 8.95 -58.23
C ARG A 127 -16.48 8.51 -56.96
N PRO A 128 -15.81 8.57 -55.79
CA PRO A 128 -16.44 8.21 -54.55
C PRO A 128 -17.44 9.29 -54.10
N PHE A 129 -18.50 8.84 -53.43
CA PHE A 129 -19.52 9.71 -52.85
C PHE A 129 -19.97 9.17 -51.49
N ASN A 130 -20.46 10.06 -50.63
CA ASN A 130 -20.95 9.70 -49.31
C ASN A 130 -22.48 9.57 -49.32
N ASP A 131 -23.01 8.47 -48.82
CA ASP A 131 -24.45 8.35 -48.58
C ASP A 131 -24.79 8.48 -47.09
N CYS A 132 -25.60 9.48 -46.77
CA CYS A 132 -26.09 9.73 -45.42
C CYS A 132 -27.51 9.23 -45.18
N LYS A 133 -28.24 8.79 -46.22
CA LYS A 133 -29.66 8.41 -46.10
C LYS A 133 -29.85 6.93 -45.75
N PHE A 134 -29.18 6.03 -46.45
CA PHE A 134 -29.32 4.58 -46.22
C PHE A 134 -28.18 4.03 -45.35
N PHE A 135 -26.98 4.58 -45.47
CA PHE A 135 -25.77 4.02 -44.87
C PHE A 135 -25.05 4.93 -43.87
N ALA A 136 -25.79 5.85 -43.22
CA ALA A 136 -25.31 6.62 -42.07
C ALA A 136 -23.91 7.26 -42.25
N THR A 137 -23.69 7.91 -43.40
CA THR A 137 -22.49 8.65 -43.80
C THR A 137 -21.27 7.83 -44.22
N LYS A 138 -21.48 6.59 -44.67
CA LYS A 138 -20.44 5.77 -45.31
C LYS A 138 -20.08 6.27 -46.71
N TRP A 139 -18.85 6.00 -47.12
CA TRP A 139 -18.35 6.31 -48.45
C TRP A 139 -18.44 5.11 -49.38
N PHE A 140 -18.81 5.38 -50.62
CA PHE A 140 -19.00 4.37 -51.65
C PHE A 140 -18.24 4.73 -52.91
N HIS A 141 -17.72 3.72 -53.57
CA HIS A 141 -17.17 3.83 -54.90
C HIS A 141 -17.98 2.97 -55.87
N VAL A 142 -18.02 3.37 -57.14
CA VAL A 142 -18.77 2.66 -58.18
C VAL A 142 -17.80 2.04 -59.18
N PHE A 143 -18.00 0.77 -59.51
CA PHE A 143 -17.34 0.10 -60.63
C PHE A 143 -18.36 -0.20 -61.72
N VAL A 144 -18.11 0.27 -62.93
CA VAL A 144 -19.02 0.12 -64.07
C VAL A 144 -18.41 -0.78 -65.13
N LYS A 145 -19.12 -1.86 -65.47
CA LYS A 145 -18.81 -2.71 -66.61
C LYS A 145 -19.91 -2.60 -67.65
N ARG A 146 -19.51 -2.48 -68.92
CA ARG A 146 -20.40 -2.50 -70.07
C ARG A 146 -20.16 -3.76 -70.90
N ALA A 147 -21.23 -4.48 -71.23
CA ALA A 147 -21.22 -5.62 -72.13
C ALA A 147 -22.40 -5.49 -73.11
N GLU A 148 -22.14 -5.52 -74.41
CA GLU A 148 -23.15 -5.39 -75.50
C GLU A 148 -24.31 -4.41 -75.21
N ASN A 149 -25.44 -4.93 -74.70
CA ASN A 149 -26.68 -4.20 -74.42
C ASN A 149 -27.01 -4.06 -72.91
N ILE A 150 -26.08 -4.41 -72.02
CA ILE A 150 -26.22 -4.37 -70.57
C ILE A 150 -25.09 -3.53 -69.96
N LYS A 151 -25.45 -2.62 -69.05
CA LYS A 151 -24.48 -1.85 -68.25
C LYS A 151 -24.72 -2.17 -66.78
N VAL A 152 -23.70 -2.71 -66.11
CA VAL A 152 -23.75 -3.12 -64.70
C VAL A 152 -22.86 -2.20 -63.88
N ALA A 153 -23.37 -1.71 -62.76
CA ALA A 153 -22.63 -0.98 -61.74
C ALA A 153 -22.61 -1.76 -60.43
N LEU A 154 -21.45 -1.88 -59.81
CA LEU A 154 -21.29 -2.36 -58.44
C LEU A 154 -20.94 -1.17 -57.54
N PHE A 155 -21.65 -1.02 -56.43
CA PHE A 155 -21.36 -0.05 -55.39
C PHE A 155 -20.68 -0.74 -54.22
N VAL A 156 -19.47 -0.30 -53.90
CA VAL A 156 -18.60 -0.93 -52.92
C VAL A 156 -18.34 0.06 -51.79
N GLU A 157 -18.46 -0.42 -50.56
CA GLU A 157 -18.11 0.34 -49.36
C GLU A 157 -16.59 0.60 -49.31
N LEU A 158 -16.24 1.86 -49.05
CA LEU A 158 -14.87 2.36 -49.05
C LEU A 158 -14.56 3.04 -47.71
N ASP A 159 -13.53 2.54 -47.04
CA ASP A 159 -12.91 3.23 -45.92
C ASP A 159 -11.86 4.21 -46.46
N LEU A 160 -12.13 5.49 -46.27
CA LEU A 160 -11.26 6.54 -46.75
C LEU A 160 -10.08 6.75 -45.80
N ASP A 161 -8.90 6.30 -46.24
CA ASP A 161 -7.64 6.51 -45.54
C ASP A 161 -6.57 6.99 -46.53
N GLN A 162 -6.14 8.25 -46.38
CA GLN A 162 -5.07 8.83 -47.20
C GLN A 162 -3.68 8.26 -46.88
N CYS A 163 -3.52 7.59 -45.72
CA CYS A 163 -2.32 6.85 -45.37
C CYS A 163 -2.17 5.55 -46.16
N ASN A 164 -3.27 5.00 -46.70
CA ASN A 164 -3.23 3.80 -47.53
C ASN A 164 -2.78 4.15 -48.96
N THR A 165 -1.67 3.56 -49.41
CA THR A 165 -1.10 3.78 -50.73
C THR A 165 -2.05 3.41 -51.86
N ASP A 166 -2.91 2.41 -51.67
CA ASP A 166 -3.81 1.89 -52.72
C ASP A 166 -4.97 2.83 -53.03
N ILE A 167 -5.36 3.62 -52.02
CA ILE A 167 -6.52 4.53 -52.06
C ILE A 167 -6.07 5.99 -52.20
N SER A 168 -4.77 6.27 -52.03
CA SER A 168 -4.18 7.61 -52.09
C SER A 168 -4.45 8.38 -53.41
N GLU A 169 -4.64 7.68 -54.53
CA GLU A 169 -5.00 8.28 -55.82
C GLU A 169 -6.30 9.10 -55.74
N ILE A 170 -7.25 8.66 -54.90
CA ILE A 170 -8.54 9.34 -54.68
C ILE A 170 -8.36 10.77 -54.17
N PHE A 171 -7.31 11.01 -53.39
CA PHE A 171 -6.98 12.30 -52.80
C PHE A 171 -6.03 13.14 -53.67
N ASN A 172 -5.71 12.68 -54.89
CA ASN A 172 -4.75 13.30 -55.79
C ASN A 172 -3.32 13.35 -55.18
N GLY A 173 -2.89 12.23 -54.59
CA GLY A 173 -1.55 12.01 -54.05
C GLY A 173 -1.54 11.32 -52.68
N SER A 174 -0.40 10.71 -52.33
CA SER A 174 -0.14 10.14 -51.01
C SER A 174 -0.01 11.22 -49.93
N HIS A 175 0.01 10.78 -48.67
CA HIS A 175 0.35 11.64 -47.54
C HIS A 175 1.72 12.32 -47.73
N LYS A 176 1.91 13.48 -47.06
CA LYS A 176 3.15 14.27 -47.09
C LYS A 176 4.06 14.06 -45.87
N CYS A 177 3.79 13.07 -45.03
CA CYS A 177 4.65 12.75 -43.88
C CYS A 177 6.09 12.44 -44.30
N ASP A 178 7.05 12.86 -43.47
CA ASP A 178 8.48 12.61 -43.68
C ASP A 178 8.85 11.13 -43.40
N ASN A 179 10.03 10.70 -43.86
CA ASN A 179 10.54 9.34 -43.63
C ASN A 179 10.78 9.02 -42.15
N THR A 180 10.99 10.05 -41.33
CA THR A 180 11.11 9.96 -39.86
C THR A 180 9.75 9.83 -39.16
N GLN A 181 8.65 9.83 -39.92
CA GLN A 181 7.27 9.84 -39.43
C GLN A 181 6.48 8.63 -39.94
N VAL A 182 5.32 8.41 -39.31
CA VAL A 182 4.32 7.40 -39.65
C VAL A 182 2.98 8.13 -39.79
N CYS A 183 2.25 7.82 -40.86
CA CYS A 183 0.94 8.40 -41.13
C CYS A 183 -0.15 7.66 -40.33
N ALA A 184 -0.98 8.41 -39.62
CA ALA A 184 -2.13 7.89 -38.88
C ALA A 184 -3.41 8.62 -39.29
N SER A 185 -4.42 7.87 -39.74
CA SER A 185 -5.73 8.42 -40.06
C SER A 185 -6.57 8.68 -38.81
N ASP A 186 -7.35 9.77 -38.80
CA ASP A 186 -8.24 10.11 -37.68
C ASP A 186 -9.54 9.30 -37.76
N ARG A 187 -9.61 8.24 -36.93
CA ARG A 187 -10.74 7.30 -36.87
C ARG A 187 -12.08 7.95 -36.48
N ASN A 188 -12.07 9.14 -35.89
CA ASN A 188 -13.29 9.83 -35.46
C ASN A 188 -13.90 10.72 -36.56
N THR A 189 -13.18 10.93 -37.66
CA THR A 189 -13.68 11.69 -38.80
C THR A 189 -14.03 10.72 -39.93
N ASN A 190 -15.18 10.91 -40.58
CA ASN A 190 -15.60 10.07 -41.71
C ASN A 190 -14.81 10.38 -43.00
N GLY A 191 -13.48 10.57 -42.89
CA GLY A 191 -12.45 10.52 -43.93
C GLY A 191 -12.71 11.27 -45.23
N GLY A 192 -13.44 12.38 -45.21
CA GLY A 192 -14.01 12.99 -46.41
C GLY A 192 -13.16 14.07 -47.08
N ARG A 193 -12.03 14.48 -46.47
CA ARG A 193 -11.20 15.58 -47.00
C ARG A 193 -9.73 15.22 -47.04
N ARG A 194 -9.05 15.69 -48.09
CA ARG A 194 -7.60 15.64 -48.21
C ARG A 194 -6.96 16.37 -47.01
N GLY A 195 -6.01 15.73 -46.35
CA GLY A 195 -5.33 16.25 -45.16
C GLY A 195 -5.93 15.80 -43.82
N GLU A 196 -6.96 14.94 -43.82
CA GLU A 196 -7.49 14.31 -42.60
C GLU A 196 -6.61 13.13 -42.15
N TYR A 197 -5.34 13.42 -41.85
CA TYR A 197 -4.37 12.49 -41.27
C TYR A 197 -3.43 13.25 -40.33
N HIS A 198 -2.76 12.52 -39.44
CA HIS A 198 -1.71 13.03 -38.57
C HIS A 198 -0.39 12.32 -38.85
N CYS A 199 0.70 13.07 -38.91
CA CYS A 199 2.05 12.50 -38.98
C CYS A 199 2.63 12.39 -37.55
N LEU A 200 2.87 11.15 -37.12
CA LEU A 200 3.49 10.82 -35.83
C LEU A 200 4.96 10.49 -36.03
N CYS A 201 5.84 10.80 -35.09
CA CYS A 201 7.24 10.36 -35.20
C CYS A 201 7.33 8.84 -35.08
N ARG A 202 8.22 8.22 -35.87
CA ARG A 202 8.54 6.80 -35.77
C ARG A 202 9.24 6.49 -34.44
N ASP A 203 9.15 5.25 -33.97
CA ASP A 203 9.93 4.77 -32.84
C ASP A 203 11.43 5.11 -33.02
N GLY A 204 12.05 5.60 -31.94
CA GLY A 204 13.41 6.14 -31.96
C GLY A 204 13.53 7.61 -32.40
N TYR A 205 12.42 8.28 -32.73
CA TYR A 205 12.39 9.71 -33.07
C TYR A 205 11.32 10.48 -32.29
N PHE A 206 11.54 11.78 -32.07
CA PHE A 206 10.62 12.68 -31.35
C PHE A 206 10.51 14.06 -32.00
N TYR A 207 9.47 14.81 -31.62
CA TYR A 207 9.24 16.15 -32.14
C TYR A 207 9.65 17.22 -31.12
N PRO A 208 10.58 18.14 -31.46
CA PRO A 208 11.01 19.16 -30.52
C PRO A 208 9.87 20.14 -30.24
N GLY A 209 9.50 20.31 -28.96
CA GLY A 209 8.45 21.23 -28.54
C GLY A 209 7.02 20.67 -28.61
N SER A 210 6.85 19.37 -28.83
CA SER A 210 5.56 18.74 -28.56
C SER A 210 5.25 18.78 -27.05
N ASN A 211 3.96 18.65 -26.72
CA ASN A 211 3.49 18.42 -25.36
C ASN A 211 2.95 16.98 -25.23
N ASN A 212 2.67 16.54 -24.00
CA ASN A 212 2.14 15.19 -23.75
C ASN A 212 0.75 14.93 -24.40
N THR A 213 0.06 15.99 -24.85
CA THR A 213 -1.21 15.93 -25.57
C THR A 213 -1.06 16.10 -27.08
N TRP A 214 0.17 16.07 -27.59
CA TRP A 214 0.42 16.24 -29.02
C TRP A 214 -0.10 15.02 -29.79
N GLN A 215 -0.99 15.26 -30.74
CA GLN A 215 -1.64 14.23 -31.55
C GLN A 215 -0.94 14.01 -32.91
N GLY A 216 0.28 14.54 -33.08
CA GLY A 216 0.99 14.55 -34.36
C GLY A 216 0.77 15.83 -35.16
N ILE A 217 1.56 16.00 -36.22
CA ILE A 217 1.43 17.13 -37.15
C ILE A 217 0.18 16.94 -38.00
N SER A 218 -0.69 17.94 -38.08
CA SER A 218 -1.91 17.87 -38.89
C SER A 218 -1.59 17.87 -40.38
N GLY A 219 -2.06 16.84 -41.08
CA GLY A 219 -1.92 16.70 -42.53
C GLY A 219 -2.54 17.86 -43.29
N LYS A 220 -3.61 18.47 -42.77
CA LYS A 220 -4.27 19.63 -43.39
C LYS A 220 -3.34 20.83 -43.51
N GLU A 221 -2.52 21.06 -42.49
CA GLU A 221 -1.53 22.16 -42.47
C GLU A 221 -0.36 21.86 -43.43
N LEU A 222 0.05 20.60 -43.51
CA LEU A 222 1.06 20.11 -44.44
C LEU A 222 0.60 20.22 -45.90
N GLU A 223 -0.69 19.97 -46.16
CA GLU A 223 -1.27 20.12 -47.49
C GLU A 223 -1.37 21.60 -47.92
N LEU A 224 -1.64 22.50 -46.97
CA LEU A 224 -1.73 23.95 -47.20
C LEU A 224 -0.35 24.64 -47.33
N GLY A 225 0.73 23.94 -46.98
CA GLY A 225 2.09 24.50 -47.00
C GLY A 225 2.35 25.55 -45.92
N THR A 226 1.51 25.61 -44.89
CA THR A 226 1.64 26.56 -43.78
C THR A 226 2.73 26.18 -42.78
N VAL A 227 3.15 24.91 -42.79
CA VAL A 227 4.18 24.36 -41.91
C VAL A 227 5.26 23.76 -42.81
N GLU A 228 6.52 24.20 -42.65
CA GLU A 228 7.67 23.58 -43.31
C GLU A 228 7.82 22.12 -42.84
N PHE A 229 8.42 21.25 -43.66
CA PHE A 229 8.63 19.83 -43.36
C PHE A 229 9.43 19.65 -42.06
N ALA A 230 8.73 19.61 -40.93
CA ALA A 230 9.34 19.54 -39.62
C ALA A 230 9.68 18.07 -39.32
N SER A 231 10.89 17.67 -39.70
CA SER A 231 11.44 16.32 -39.49
C SER A 231 11.60 16.01 -38.00
N CYS A 232 11.32 14.77 -37.60
CA CYS A 232 11.54 14.33 -36.22
C CYS A 232 13.05 14.17 -35.93
N GLN A 233 13.45 14.40 -34.69
CA GLN A 233 14.83 14.25 -34.21
C GLN A 233 15.04 12.87 -33.57
N PRO A 234 16.24 12.29 -33.65
CA PRO A 234 16.52 10.99 -33.02
C PRO A 234 16.45 11.10 -31.49
N CYS A 235 15.94 10.07 -30.83
CA CYS A 235 15.85 9.98 -29.37
C CYS A 235 17.24 10.09 -28.70
N PRO A 236 17.31 10.59 -27.46
CA PRO A 236 18.55 10.64 -26.70
C PRO A 236 19.22 9.27 -26.56
N LYS A 237 20.57 9.22 -26.53
CA LYS A 237 21.37 7.97 -26.45
C LYS A 237 21.00 7.04 -25.28
N ARG A 238 20.32 7.55 -24.24
CA ARG A 238 19.93 6.81 -23.05
C ARG A 238 18.61 6.04 -23.22
N CYS A 239 17.76 6.45 -24.17
CA CYS A 239 16.54 5.76 -24.56
C CYS A 239 16.46 5.64 -26.10
N PRO A 240 17.26 4.75 -26.73
CA PRO A 240 17.36 4.68 -28.18
C PRO A 240 16.14 4.03 -28.85
N GLU A 241 15.42 3.16 -28.14
CA GLU A 241 14.31 2.37 -28.71
C GLU A 241 12.99 3.13 -28.74
N SER A 242 12.68 3.89 -27.69
CA SER A 242 11.45 4.67 -27.60
C SER A 242 11.61 5.80 -26.58
N CYS A 243 11.28 7.03 -26.99
CA CYS A 243 11.22 8.20 -26.12
C CYS A 243 9.84 8.85 -26.22
N GLY A 244 9.44 9.60 -25.19
CA GLY A 244 8.18 10.34 -25.21
C GLY A 244 8.16 11.33 -26.38
N HIS A 245 6.96 11.77 -26.80
CA HIS A 245 6.79 12.67 -27.94
C HIS A 245 7.72 13.90 -27.92
N ASN A 246 8.04 14.39 -26.71
CA ASN A 246 8.85 15.58 -26.48
C ASN A 246 10.36 15.28 -26.33
N GLY A 247 10.78 14.03 -26.57
CA GLY A 247 12.16 13.57 -26.40
C GLY A 247 12.53 13.22 -24.96
N THR A 248 11.56 13.05 -24.07
CA THR A 248 11.81 12.70 -22.66
C THR A 248 11.97 11.19 -22.50
N CYS A 249 13.03 10.79 -21.80
CA CYS A 249 13.25 9.39 -21.42
C CYS A 249 12.58 9.12 -20.06
N VAL A 250 11.85 8.01 -19.94
CA VAL A 250 11.36 7.52 -18.66
C VAL A 250 12.48 6.74 -17.98
N VAL A 251 12.68 6.98 -16.69
CA VAL A 251 13.68 6.25 -15.87
C VAL A 251 13.36 4.75 -15.90
N HIS A 252 14.29 3.93 -16.41
CA HIS A 252 14.24 2.49 -16.23
C HIS A 252 14.79 2.13 -14.85
N GLN A 253 13.91 1.72 -13.94
CA GLN A 253 14.30 1.27 -12.60
C GLN A 253 15.02 -0.08 -12.68
N ASP A 254 16.14 -0.20 -11.98
CA ASP A 254 16.94 -1.42 -11.99
C ASP A 254 16.20 -2.60 -11.33
N VAL A 255 15.80 -3.57 -12.15
CA VAL A 255 15.10 -4.79 -11.70
C VAL A 255 15.92 -5.55 -10.66
N TYR A 256 17.25 -5.53 -10.79
CA TYR A 256 18.17 -6.16 -9.84
C TYR A 256 18.06 -5.53 -8.44
N ILE A 257 18.03 -4.19 -8.32
CA ILE A 257 17.93 -3.51 -7.03
C ILE A 257 16.59 -3.82 -6.37
N LYS A 258 15.49 -3.74 -7.14
CA LYS A 258 14.14 -4.12 -6.65
C LYS A 258 14.12 -5.54 -6.10
N THR A 259 14.72 -6.48 -6.83
CA THR A 259 14.77 -7.90 -6.44
C THR A 259 15.57 -8.11 -5.16
N VAL A 260 16.74 -7.49 -5.04
CA VAL A 260 17.57 -7.58 -3.82
C VAL A 260 16.84 -7.02 -2.61
N VAL A 261 16.22 -5.84 -2.73
CA VAL A 261 15.43 -5.23 -1.65
C VAL A 261 14.27 -6.13 -1.27
N LEU A 262 13.53 -6.69 -2.24
CA LEU A 262 12.43 -7.61 -1.98
C LEU A 262 12.90 -8.86 -1.22
N CYS A 263 14.01 -9.48 -1.62
CA CYS A 263 14.55 -10.66 -0.95
C CYS A 263 14.91 -10.37 0.52
N ILE A 264 15.56 -9.23 0.79
CA ILE A 264 15.91 -8.81 2.16
C ILE A 264 14.64 -8.63 3.01
N GLN A 265 13.60 -8.00 2.45
CA GLN A 265 12.34 -7.77 3.16
C GLN A 265 11.54 -9.05 3.40
N LEU A 266 11.45 -9.94 2.40
CA LEU A 266 10.77 -11.22 2.58
C LEU A 266 11.49 -12.11 3.59
N PHE A 267 12.83 -12.07 3.63
CA PHE A 267 13.62 -12.77 4.62
C PHE A 267 13.36 -12.26 6.04
N SER A 268 13.35 -10.93 6.25
CA SER A 268 13.03 -10.35 7.57
C SER A 268 11.60 -10.66 8.01
N MET A 269 10.64 -10.62 7.08
CA MET A 269 9.25 -11.03 7.34
C MET A 269 9.16 -12.51 7.73
N GLY A 270 9.91 -13.38 7.05
CA GLY A 270 10.01 -14.81 7.40
C GLY A 270 10.52 -15.03 8.82
N ILE A 271 11.56 -14.28 9.24
CA ILE A 271 12.08 -14.32 10.62
C ILE A 271 11.01 -13.91 11.62
N VAL A 272 10.25 -12.84 11.35
CA VAL A 272 9.17 -12.37 12.24
C VAL A 272 8.08 -13.45 12.40
N LEU A 273 7.69 -14.12 11.32
CA LEU A 273 6.72 -15.22 11.38
C LEU A 273 7.23 -16.41 12.19
N ILE A 274 8.49 -16.81 11.99
CA ILE A 274 9.12 -17.87 12.79
C ILE A 274 9.13 -17.48 14.27
N LEU A 275 9.48 -16.24 14.60
CA LEU A 275 9.46 -15.76 15.99
C LEU A 275 8.06 -15.73 16.58
N ALA A 276 7.03 -15.36 15.80
CA ALA A 276 5.64 -15.41 16.23
C ALA A 276 5.22 -16.85 16.57
N LEU A 277 5.56 -17.82 15.71
CA LEU A 277 5.32 -19.24 15.95
C LEU A 277 6.05 -19.74 17.21
N VAL A 278 7.31 -19.34 17.40
CA VAL A 278 8.11 -19.69 18.59
C VAL A 278 7.47 -19.13 19.86
N VAL A 279 7.03 -17.86 19.86
CA VAL A 279 6.33 -17.24 20.99
C VAL A 279 5.03 -17.97 21.30
N PHE A 280 4.26 -18.32 20.27
CA PHE A 280 3.00 -19.05 20.42
C PHE A 280 3.21 -20.44 21.03
N LYS A 281 4.22 -21.19 20.55
CA LYS A 281 4.58 -22.51 21.11
C LYS A 281 5.10 -22.41 22.53
N LEU A 282 5.90 -21.40 22.84
CA LEU A 282 6.50 -21.18 24.15
C LEU A 282 5.58 -20.43 25.14
N ARG A 283 4.31 -20.17 24.80
CA ARG A 283 3.37 -19.39 25.64
C ARG A 283 3.20 -19.90 27.07
N LYS A 284 3.41 -21.20 27.31
CA LYS A 284 3.32 -21.82 28.65
C LYS A 284 4.60 -21.66 29.48
N THR A 285 5.72 -21.25 28.89
CA THR A 285 6.99 -21.07 29.62
C THR A 285 6.93 -19.83 30.51
N LYS A 286 7.58 -19.89 31.68
CA LYS A 286 7.54 -18.81 32.68
C LYS A 286 8.01 -17.47 32.11
N ALA A 287 9.04 -17.44 31.27
CA ALA A 287 9.58 -16.21 30.67
C ALA A 287 8.57 -15.53 29.71
N VAL A 288 7.88 -16.31 28.88
CA VAL A 288 6.90 -15.79 27.91
C VAL A 288 5.55 -15.50 28.58
N ALA A 289 5.10 -16.35 29.50
CA ALA A 289 3.86 -16.18 30.24
C ALA A 289 3.88 -14.92 31.14
N THR A 290 5.01 -14.66 31.81
CA THR A 290 5.17 -13.44 32.63
C THR A 290 5.22 -12.16 31.80
N GLY A 291 5.76 -12.24 30.58
CA GLY A 291 5.89 -11.12 29.66
C GLY A 291 4.65 -10.75 28.84
N MET A 292 3.50 -11.40 29.12
CA MET A 292 2.24 -11.34 28.37
C MET A 292 2.40 -11.75 26.90
N TRP A 293 2.21 -13.03 26.61
CA TRP A 293 2.40 -13.59 25.27
C TRP A 293 1.53 -12.93 24.20
N THR A 294 0.30 -12.54 24.53
CA THR A 294 -0.63 -11.85 23.60
C THR A 294 -0.10 -10.50 23.14
N ILE A 295 0.43 -9.68 24.05
CA ILE A 295 1.10 -8.40 23.72
C ILE A 295 2.31 -8.64 22.82
N LEU A 296 3.08 -9.69 23.12
CA LEU A 296 4.30 -9.98 22.38
C LEU A 296 3.99 -10.39 20.93
N GLU A 297 2.92 -11.17 20.74
CA GLU A 297 2.39 -11.54 19.44
C GLU A 297 1.82 -10.33 18.68
N THR A 298 1.12 -9.41 19.34
CA THR A 298 0.63 -8.18 18.68
C THR A 298 1.77 -7.24 18.27
N ILE A 299 2.88 -7.18 19.03
CA ILE A 299 4.09 -6.45 18.60
C ILE A 299 4.66 -7.06 17.32
N LEU A 300 4.77 -8.39 17.23
CA LEU A 300 5.26 -9.07 16.02
C LEU A 300 4.34 -8.85 14.82
N LEU A 301 3.02 -8.87 15.04
CA LEU A 301 2.04 -8.53 14.00
C LEU A 301 2.26 -7.10 13.49
N GLY A 302 2.47 -6.13 14.38
CA GLY A 302 2.77 -4.75 14.01
C GLY A 302 4.06 -4.63 13.20
N ILE A 303 5.15 -5.29 13.65
CA ILE A 303 6.43 -5.32 12.92
C ILE A 303 6.28 -5.96 11.53
N PHE A 304 5.52 -7.04 11.42
CA PHE A 304 5.23 -7.68 10.13
C PHE A 304 4.52 -6.72 9.18
N ILE A 305 3.48 -6.02 9.64
CA ILE A 305 2.76 -5.01 8.84
C ILE A 305 3.72 -3.87 8.44
N LEU A 306 4.59 -3.42 9.35
CA LEU A 306 5.58 -2.38 9.04
C LEU A 306 6.57 -2.79 7.93
N TYR A 307 7.01 -4.06 7.88
CA TYR A 307 7.85 -4.53 6.77
C TYR A 307 7.11 -4.55 5.42
N ASN A 308 5.80 -4.79 5.41
CA ASN A 308 5.00 -4.77 4.18
C ASN A 308 4.97 -3.38 3.51
N THR A 309 5.23 -2.30 4.24
CA THR A 309 5.25 -0.94 3.67
C THR A 309 6.25 -0.79 2.53
N VAL A 310 7.45 -1.37 2.68
CA VAL A 310 8.49 -1.33 1.64
C VAL A 310 8.11 -2.22 0.46
N VAL A 311 7.41 -3.34 0.70
CA VAL A 311 6.94 -4.23 -0.36
C VAL A 311 5.94 -3.51 -1.27
N VAL A 312 5.02 -2.73 -0.70
CA VAL A 312 4.06 -1.91 -1.46
C VAL A 312 4.77 -0.87 -2.34
N ARG A 313 5.86 -0.27 -1.84
CA ARG A 313 6.65 0.73 -2.57
C ARG A 313 7.41 0.17 -3.79
N ILE A 314 7.70 -1.13 -3.83
CA ILE A 314 8.44 -1.77 -4.94
C ILE A 314 7.60 -1.81 -6.22
N PHE A 315 6.28 -1.91 -6.07
CA PHE A 315 5.35 -1.85 -7.20
C PHE A 315 5.29 -0.45 -7.81
N ASP A 316 4.99 -0.40 -9.10
CA ASP A 316 4.97 0.86 -9.83
C ASP A 316 3.92 1.84 -9.24
N PRO A 317 4.24 3.14 -9.20
CA PRO A 317 3.41 4.13 -8.55
C PRO A 317 2.04 4.21 -9.24
N SER A 318 0.99 3.97 -8.47
CA SER A 318 -0.38 4.16 -8.90
C SER A 318 -1.16 4.82 -7.77
N ILE A 319 -2.34 5.37 -8.09
CA ILE A 319 -3.20 6.03 -7.11
C ILE A 319 -3.47 5.09 -5.91
N ILE A 320 -3.71 3.80 -6.18
CA ILE A 320 -3.96 2.79 -5.15
C ILE A 320 -2.72 2.58 -4.28
N GLN A 321 -1.54 2.45 -4.89
CA GLN A 321 -0.28 2.25 -4.13
C GLN A 321 0.04 3.47 -3.26
N CYS A 322 -0.16 4.69 -3.78
CA CYS A 322 0.06 5.93 -3.04
C CYS A 322 -0.88 6.10 -1.85
N LEU A 323 -2.10 5.54 -1.91
CA LEU A 323 -3.01 5.48 -0.77
C LEU A 323 -2.65 4.33 0.17
N LEU A 324 -2.29 3.17 -0.36
CA LEU A 324 -2.05 1.97 0.43
C LEU A 324 -0.78 2.05 1.29
N GLU A 325 0.28 2.70 0.80
CA GLU A 325 1.55 2.82 1.53
C GLU A 325 1.38 3.51 2.90
N PRO A 326 0.77 4.71 3.01
CA PRO A 326 0.46 5.32 4.31
C PRO A 326 -0.41 4.46 5.22
N TRP A 327 -1.41 3.74 4.67
CA TRP A 327 -2.29 2.88 5.46
C TRP A 327 -1.54 1.77 6.17
N ILE A 328 -0.72 1.03 5.42
CA ILE A 328 0.04 -0.09 6.00
C ILE A 328 1.02 0.45 7.04
N ARG A 329 1.66 1.59 6.77
CA ARG A 329 2.61 2.21 7.70
C ARG A 329 1.93 2.63 9.00
N GLU A 330 0.84 3.38 8.93
CA GLU A 330 0.20 3.95 10.12
C GLU A 330 -0.46 2.87 10.98
N ILE A 331 -1.13 1.89 10.35
CA ILE A 331 -1.73 0.78 11.08
C ILE A 331 -0.65 -0.10 11.72
N GLY A 332 0.44 -0.38 11.01
CA GLY A 332 1.59 -1.11 11.58
C GLY A 332 2.22 -0.36 12.75
N PHE A 333 2.35 0.97 12.64
CA PHE A 333 2.92 1.83 13.68
C PHE A 333 2.05 1.82 14.95
N ILE A 334 0.74 2.04 14.82
CA ILE A 334 -0.20 2.02 15.94
C ILE A 334 -0.22 0.66 16.63
N ILE A 335 -0.22 -0.44 15.86
CA ILE A 335 -0.19 -1.80 16.43
C ILE A 335 1.12 -2.04 17.18
N CYS A 336 2.28 -1.76 16.57
CA CYS A 336 3.58 -2.02 17.17
C CYS A 336 3.85 -1.10 18.37
N TYR A 337 3.95 0.21 18.14
CA TYR A 337 4.36 1.18 19.16
C TYR A 337 3.23 1.49 20.13
N GLY A 338 1.97 1.45 19.71
CA GLY A 338 0.84 1.53 20.63
C GLY A 338 0.83 0.38 21.64
N THR A 339 1.14 -0.84 21.20
CA THR A 339 1.30 -1.98 22.12
C THR A 339 2.48 -1.79 23.08
N ILE A 340 3.63 -1.29 22.61
CA ILE A 340 4.79 -0.99 23.46
C ILE A 340 4.45 0.07 24.51
N ILE A 341 3.74 1.13 24.12
CA ILE A 341 3.27 2.21 25.01
C ILE A 341 2.30 1.67 26.06
N LEU A 342 1.32 0.86 25.66
CA LEU A 342 0.37 0.22 26.57
C LEU A 342 1.09 -0.72 27.57
N LYS A 343 2.13 -1.41 27.12
CA LYS A 343 2.99 -2.20 28.01
C LYS A 343 3.75 -1.33 29.01
N LEU A 344 4.29 -0.18 28.59
CA LEU A 344 4.91 0.80 29.49
C LEU A 344 3.91 1.43 30.46
N TYR A 345 2.68 1.67 30.01
CA TYR A 345 1.57 2.17 30.84
C TYR A 345 1.21 1.18 31.94
N ARG A 346 1.12 -0.12 31.63
CA ARG A 346 0.91 -1.16 32.64
C ARG A 346 2.01 -1.16 33.70
N HIS A 347 3.28 -1.06 33.28
CA HIS A 347 4.39 -0.91 34.21
C HIS A 347 4.19 0.32 35.10
N LEU A 348 3.86 1.49 34.54
CA LEU A 348 3.64 2.70 35.33
C LEU A 348 2.55 2.52 36.40
N ILE A 349 1.39 1.95 36.04
CA ILE A 349 0.29 1.72 36.98
C ILE A 349 0.72 0.78 38.11
N GLU A 350 1.37 -0.32 37.77
CA GLU A 350 1.75 -1.35 38.73
C GLU A 350 2.67 -0.80 39.84
N PHE A 351 3.56 0.15 39.52
CA PHE A 351 4.46 0.76 40.52
C PHE A 351 3.89 2.00 41.22
N ARG A 352 2.87 2.67 40.66
CA ARG A 352 2.24 3.84 41.29
C ARG A 352 1.37 3.45 42.49
N THR A 353 0.91 2.20 42.57
CA THR A 353 0.05 1.74 43.66
C THR A 353 0.85 1.47 44.93
N ARG A 354 1.15 2.54 45.71
CA ARG A 354 1.59 2.44 47.12
C ARG A 354 0.45 2.13 48.10
N LYS A 355 -0.79 1.98 47.63
CA LYS A 355 -1.93 1.56 48.45
C LYS A 355 -1.98 0.03 48.50
N ALA A 356 -2.33 -0.54 49.65
CA ALA A 356 -2.35 -2.00 49.90
C ALA A 356 -3.17 -2.81 48.87
N HIS A 357 -4.07 -2.16 48.13
CA HIS A 357 -4.77 -2.75 47.01
C HIS A 357 -3.99 -2.58 45.69
N ARG A 358 -3.35 -3.67 45.24
CA ARG A 358 -2.69 -3.77 43.92
C ARG A 358 -3.75 -3.75 42.83
N TRP A 359 -3.78 -2.69 42.03
CA TRP A 359 -4.65 -2.63 40.85
C TRP A 359 -4.06 -3.50 39.74
N VAL A 360 -4.62 -4.68 39.54
CA VAL A 360 -4.19 -5.60 38.47
C VAL A 360 -4.96 -5.25 37.20
N VAL A 361 -4.30 -4.57 36.26
CA VAL A 361 -4.85 -4.34 34.91
C VAL A 361 -4.85 -5.68 34.17
N LYS A 362 -6.04 -6.14 33.78
CA LYS A 362 -6.20 -7.39 33.02
C LYS A 362 -5.73 -7.21 31.58
N ASP A 363 -5.19 -8.28 31.02
CA ASP A 363 -4.69 -8.33 29.64
C ASP A 363 -5.79 -7.99 28.61
N THR A 364 -7.02 -8.40 28.91
CA THR A 364 -8.21 -8.07 28.10
C THR A 364 -8.50 -6.58 28.05
N ASP A 365 -8.25 -5.85 29.15
CA ASP A 365 -8.52 -4.41 29.20
C ASP A 365 -7.45 -3.64 28.44
N LEU A 366 -6.20 -4.12 28.46
CA LEU A 366 -5.15 -3.57 27.62
C LEU A 366 -5.42 -3.77 26.13
N LEU A 367 -5.89 -4.96 25.74
CA LEU A 367 -6.28 -5.24 24.36
C LEU A 367 -7.46 -4.38 23.91
N LYS A 368 -8.42 -4.06 24.80
CA LYS A 368 -9.50 -3.09 24.52
C LYS A 368 -8.94 -1.70 24.25
N TYR A 369 -7.97 -1.22 25.04
CA TYR A 369 -7.33 0.07 24.77
C TYR A 369 -6.57 0.07 23.44
N LEU A 370 -5.88 -1.03 23.11
CA LEU A 370 -5.24 -1.19 21.80
C LEU A 370 -6.28 -1.16 20.66
N LEU A 371 -7.40 -1.86 20.81
CA LEU A 371 -8.47 -1.87 19.83
C LEU A 371 -9.05 -0.46 19.62
N ILE A 372 -9.26 0.31 20.69
CA ILE A 372 -9.71 1.71 20.60
C ILE A 372 -8.68 2.56 19.84
N MET A 373 -7.39 2.40 20.11
CA MET A 373 -6.33 3.09 19.37
C MET A 373 -6.33 2.72 17.88
N ILE A 374 -6.47 1.43 17.54
CA ILE A 374 -6.54 0.97 16.15
C ILE A 374 -7.78 1.52 15.44
N LEU A 375 -8.96 1.47 16.07
CA LEU A 375 -10.19 2.03 15.51
C LEU A 375 -10.08 3.54 15.28
N SER A 376 -9.44 4.27 16.19
CA SER A 376 -9.12 5.69 16.00
C SER A 376 -8.20 5.90 14.80
N GLY A 377 -7.16 5.07 14.65
CA GLY A 377 -6.26 5.11 13.49
C GLY A 377 -6.97 4.81 12.17
N LEU A 378 -7.83 3.79 12.14
CA LEU A 378 -8.64 3.46 10.97
C LEU A 378 -9.60 4.59 10.58
N ALA A 379 -10.23 5.24 11.56
CA ALA A 379 -11.09 6.40 11.30
C ALA A 379 -10.30 7.59 10.73
N TYR A 380 -9.10 7.85 11.26
CA TYR A 380 -8.20 8.86 10.72
C TYR A 380 -7.78 8.54 9.28
N MET A 381 -7.36 7.30 9.01
CA MET A 381 -6.95 6.87 7.66
C MET A 381 -8.12 6.90 6.67
N ALA A 382 -9.33 6.57 7.11
CA ALA A 382 -10.53 6.74 6.29
C ALA A 382 -10.78 8.22 5.93
N ALA A 383 -10.62 9.13 6.90
CA ALA A 383 -10.72 10.56 6.64
C ALA A 383 -9.62 11.05 5.69
N TYR A 384 -8.37 10.60 5.87
CA TYR A 384 -7.26 10.87 4.95
C TYR A 384 -7.59 10.44 3.51
N THR A 385 -8.14 9.24 3.32
CA THR A 385 -8.54 8.77 1.98
C THR A 385 -9.68 9.58 1.40
N ALA A 386 -10.72 9.90 2.18
CA ALA A 386 -11.86 10.66 1.71
C ALA A 386 -11.44 12.06 1.24
N ILE A 387 -10.56 12.72 2.00
CA ILE A 387 -10.02 14.04 1.66
C ILE A 387 -9.15 13.95 0.40
N THR A 388 -8.27 12.93 0.31
CA THR A 388 -7.39 12.76 -0.85
C THR A 388 -8.21 12.48 -2.13
N LEU A 389 -9.26 11.68 -2.03
CA LEU A 389 -10.18 11.43 -3.15
C LEU A 389 -10.95 12.70 -3.56
N ASN A 390 -11.33 13.55 -2.60
CA ASN A 390 -11.94 14.84 -2.91
C ASN A 390 -10.97 15.75 -3.70
N PHE A 391 -9.69 15.81 -3.30
CA PHE A 391 -8.68 16.56 -4.07
C PHE A 391 -8.49 16.01 -5.48
N MET A 392 -8.54 14.70 -5.67
CA MET A 392 -8.49 14.09 -7.00
C MET A 392 -9.68 14.52 -7.87
N GLN A 393 -10.86 14.66 -7.29
CA GLN A 393 -12.05 15.16 -7.99
C GLN A 393 -11.91 16.63 -8.40
N GLU A 394 -11.16 17.43 -7.64
CA GLU A 394 -10.83 18.83 -7.94
C GLU A 394 -9.63 19.00 -8.91
N ASN A 395 -9.31 17.96 -9.69
CA ASN A 395 -8.21 17.94 -10.68
C ASN A 395 -6.78 18.05 -10.09
N TYR A 396 -6.57 17.76 -8.80
CA TYR A 396 -5.22 17.60 -8.25
C TYR A 396 -4.71 16.18 -8.48
N SER A 397 -3.56 16.01 -9.13
CA SER A 397 -2.95 14.68 -9.31
C SER A 397 -2.16 14.23 -8.06
N LEU A 398 -2.42 13.00 -7.61
CA LEU A 398 -1.65 12.35 -6.53
C LEU A 398 -0.27 11.86 -7.02
N LEU A 399 -0.09 11.71 -8.33
CA LEU A 399 1.20 11.44 -8.95
C LEU A 399 1.82 12.77 -9.39
N TYR A 400 3.11 12.94 -9.13
CA TYR A 400 3.91 14.01 -9.72
C TYR A 400 4.97 13.41 -10.64
N VAL A 401 5.34 14.18 -11.66
CA VAL A 401 6.45 13.86 -12.56
C VAL A 401 7.69 14.58 -12.03
N GLY A 402 8.63 13.80 -11.50
CA GLY A 402 9.93 14.27 -11.05
C GLY A 402 10.96 14.20 -12.18
N TRP A 403 12.03 14.97 -12.03
CA TRP A 403 13.16 14.99 -12.95
C TRP A 403 14.42 14.64 -12.18
N THR A 404 15.18 13.67 -12.69
CA THR A 404 16.51 13.36 -12.15
C THR A 404 17.54 14.37 -12.67
N SER A 405 18.70 14.48 -12.00
CA SER A 405 19.86 15.27 -12.47
C SER A 405 20.22 14.99 -13.93
N ASP A 406 20.02 13.75 -14.38
CA ASP A 406 20.26 13.28 -15.75
C ASP A 406 19.12 13.60 -16.74
N LYS A 407 18.15 14.45 -16.35
CA LYS A 407 16.95 14.84 -17.12
C LYS A 407 15.99 13.70 -17.49
N GLU A 408 16.05 12.61 -16.76
CA GLU A 408 15.11 11.50 -16.90
C GLU A 408 13.83 11.78 -16.08
N GLN A 409 12.69 11.37 -16.62
CA GLN A 409 11.40 11.54 -15.98
C GLN A 409 11.02 10.30 -15.18
N PHE A 410 10.57 10.51 -13.93
CA PHE A 410 9.99 9.46 -13.12
C PHE A 410 8.65 9.90 -12.55
N GLN A 411 7.74 8.95 -12.36
CA GLN A 411 6.51 9.19 -11.62
C GLN A 411 6.72 8.77 -10.17
N ALA A 412 6.18 9.55 -9.24
CA ALA A 412 6.20 9.21 -7.82
C ALA A 412 4.95 9.74 -7.12
N CYS A 413 4.63 9.16 -5.96
CA CYS A 413 3.56 9.64 -5.10
C CYS A 413 3.89 11.03 -4.56
N LYS A 414 3.01 11.99 -4.81
CA LYS A 414 3.13 13.37 -4.35
C LYS A 414 2.93 13.41 -2.84
N TYR A 415 3.83 14.10 -2.18
CA TYR A 415 3.74 14.33 -0.74
C TYR A 415 2.74 15.46 -0.47
N LEU A 416 1.75 15.20 0.39
CA LEU A 416 0.70 16.13 0.75
C LEU A 416 0.94 16.76 2.13
N TRP A 417 0.30 17.89 2.39
CA TRP A 417 0.34 18.55 3.71
C TRP A 417 -0.12 17.64 4.85
N TRP A 418 -1.06 16.73 4.57
CA TRP A 418 -1.57 15.77 5.53
C TRP A 418 -0.52 14.75 5.98
N ASP A 419 0.44 14.42 5.11
CA ASP A 419 1.52 13.50 5.48
C ASP A 419 2.38 14.11 6.60
N TYR A 420 2.62 15.44 6.60
CA TYR A 420 3.31 16.12 7.72
C TYR A 420 2.52 16.04 9.03
N VAL A 421 1.19 16.07 8.96
CA VAL A 421 0.33 15.93 10.14
C VAL A 421 0.47 14.52 10.72
N THR A 422 0.48 13.49 9.87
CA THR A 422 0.70 12.10 10.29
C THR A 422 2.08 11.91 10.92
N GLU A 423 3.14 12.38 10.25
CA GLU A 423 4.52 12.31 10.75
C GLU A 423 4.69 13.01 12.12
N THR A 424 4.04 14.17 12.27
CA THR A 424 4.03 14.90 13.55
C THR A 424 3.29 14.13 14.64
N GLY A 425 2.17 13.48 14.29
CA GLY A 425 1.41 12.60 15.18
C GLY A 425 2.24 11.42 15.69
N GLU A 426 2.99 10.75 14.82
CA GLU A 426 3.91 9.67 15.19
C GLU A 426 4.92 10.14 16.26
N PHE A 427 5.53 11.33 16.06
CA PHE A 427 6.48 11.88 17.04
C PHE A 427 5.85 12.14 18.40
N PHE A 428 4.64 12.72 18.45
CA PHE A 428 3.95 12.93 19.71
C PHE A 428 3.67 11.62 20.45
N ILE A 429 3.27 10.57 19.72
CA ILE A 429 3.04 9.23 20.29
C ILE A 429 4.35 8.65 20.86
N LEU A 430 5.46 8.75 20.14
CA LEU A 430 6.76 8.25 20.63
C LEU A 430 7.27 9.05 21.83
N ILE A 431 7.18 10.37 21.80
CA ILE A 431 7.56 11.25 22.93
C ILE A 431 6.71 10.93 24.17
N PHE A 432 5.41 10.73 23.99
CA PHE A 432 4.53 10.28 25.07
C PHE A 432 4.97 8.92 25.64
N GLY A 433 5.36 7.98 24.78
CA GLY A 433 5.95 6.70 25.21
C GLY A 433 7.22 6.86 26.04
N ILE A 434 8.14 7.74 25.64
CA ILE A 434 9.35 8.08 26.40
C ILE A 434 8.98 8.72 27.74
N HIS A 435 8.00 9.63 27.76
CA HIS A 435 7.50 10.24 28.99
C HIS A 435 6.96 9.20 29.98
N LEU A 436 6.19 8.21 29.51
CA LEU A 436 5.74 7.09 30.36
C LEU A 436 6.91 6.22 30.87
N ALA A 437 7.91 5.97 30.03
CA ALA A 437 9.12 5.25 30.43
C ALA A 437 9.94 6.03 31.48
N TYR A 438 9.97 7.36 31.39
CA TYR A 438 10.60 8.24 32.37
C TYR A 438 9.81 8.30 33.68
N ALA A 439 8.48 8.44 33.63
CA ALA A 439 7.62 8.42 34.81
C ALA A 439 7.74 7.10 35.60
N SER A 440 7.98 5.98 34.90
CA SER A 440 8.22 4.67 35.49
C SER A 440 9.71 4.37 35.79
N ARG A 441 10.62 5.36 35.77
CA ARG A 441 12.08 5.12 35.96
C ARG A 441 12.48 4.43 37.26
N ASN A 442 11.70 4.64 38.33
CA ASN A 442 11.98 4.05 39.65
C ASN A 442 11.51 2.58 39.74
N ALA A 443 10.80 2.09 38.73
CA ALA A 443 10.33 0.72 38.65
C ALA A 443 11.49 -0.27 38.38
N ARG A 444 11.76 -1.16 39.34
CA ARG A 444 12.64 -2.31 39.10
C ARG A 444 11.84 -3.44 38.46
N THR A 445 11.77 -3.42 37.13
CA THR A 445 11.17 -4.52 36.34
C THR A 445 12.12 -5.71 36.26
N GLN A 446 11.56 -6.91 36.17
CA GLN A 446 12.38 -8.11 35.92
C GLN A 446 13.12 -7.93 34.59
N TYR A 447 14.42 -8.28 34.55
CA TYR A 447 15.26 -8.24 33.36
C TYR A 447 15.49 -6.84 32.74
N HIS A 448 15.22 -5.75 33.48
CA HIS A 448 15.29 -4.38 32.95
C HIS A 448 14.45 -4.18 31.68
N GLU A 449 13.34 -4.91 31.54
CA GLU A 449 12.46 -4.89 30.36
C GLU A 449 12.02 -3.46 29.98
N ARG A 450 11.73 -2.62 30.98
CA ARG A 450 11.43 -1.18 30.77
C ARG A 450 12.52 -0.47 29.95
N SER A 451 13.79 -0.73 30.25
CA SER A 451 14.92 -0.05 29.59
C SER A 451 15.01 -0.42 28.12
N PHE A 452 14.78 -1.70 27.78
CA PHE A 452 14.79 -2.17 26.40
C PHE A 452 13.59 -1.63 25.61
N LEU A 453 12.40 -1.56 26.23
CA LEU A 453 11.23 -0.95 25.60
C LEU A 453 11.44 0.56 25.37
N CYS A 454 12.03 1.27 26.33
CA CYS A 454 12.39 2.67 26.16
C CYS A 454 13.42 2.86 25.03
N ALA A 455 14.46 2.02 25.00
CA ALA A 455 15.47 2.06 23.94
C ALA A 455 14.86 1.83 22.56
N ALA A 456 13.91 0.91 22.42
CA ALA A 456 13.21 0.66 21.16
C ALA A 456 12.42 1.90 20.68
N ILE A 457 11.68 2.58 21.56
CA ILE A 457 10.96 3.82 21.22
C ILE A 457 11.94 4.95 20.87
N SER A 458 13.03 5.11 21.65
CA SER A 458 14.03 6.14 21.39
C SER A 458 14.76 5.94 20.06
N LEU A 459 15.04 4.69 19.67
CA LEU A 459 15.63 4.39 18.36
C LEU A 459 14.65 4.70 17.22
N GLU A 460 13.38 4.32 17.34
CA GLU A 460 12.38 4.66 16.31
C GLU A 460 12.24 6.17 16.14
N LEU A 461 12.19 6.91 17.25
CA LEU A 461 12.12 8.38 17.23
C LEU A 461 13.33 8.97 16.50
N SER A 462 14.53 8.47 16.80
CA SER A 462 15.78 8.95 16.20
C SER A 462 15.85 8.66 14.69
N ILE A 463 15.53 7.42 14.30
CA ILE A 463 15.56 6.99 12.88
C ILE A 463 14.49 7.75 12.08
N SER A 464 13.28 7.91 12.65
CA SER A 464 12.18 8.63 11.99
C SER A 464 12.50 10.12 11.84
N ALA A 465 13.10 10.76 12.85
CA ALA A 465 13.56 12.14 12.77
C ALA A 465 14.62 12.34 11.68
N ILE A 466 15.64 11.48 11.62
CA ILE A 466 16.69 11.55 10.59
C ILE A 466 16.09 11.35 9.20
N PHE A 467 15.16 10.42 9.04
CA PHE A 467 14.59 10.14 7.74
C PHE A 467 13.62 11.24 7.26
N TYR A 468 12.74 11.77 8.12
CA TYR A 468 11.82 12.84 7.72
C TYR A 468 12.57 14.13 7.40
N THR A 469 13.66 14.44 8.13
CA THR A 469 14.54 15.56 7.79
C THR A 469 15.28 15.34 6.47
N ALA A 470 15.84 14.15 6.24
CA ALA A 470 16.47 13.82 4.95
C ALA A 470 15.48 13.89 3.78
N ARG A 471 14.22 13.48 4.01
CA ARG A 471 13.14 13.58 3.04
C ARG A 471 12.82 15.02 2.66
N ALA A 472 12.69 15.90 3.65
CA ALA A 472 12.38 17.31 3.41
C ALA A 472 13.50 18.08 2.67
N LEU A 473 14.77 17.68 2.86
CA LEU A 473 15.91 18.45 2.36
C LEU A 473 16.50 17.91 1.04
N VAL A 474 16.54 16.58 0.85
CA VAL A 474 17.40 15.97 -0.20
C VAL A 474 16.59 15.14 -1.20
N MET A 475 15.54 14.44 -0.77
CA MET A 475 14.86 13.40 -1.56
C MET A 475 14.20 13.87 -2.86
N HIS A 476 14.01 15.17 -3.06
CA HIS A 476 13.37 15.70 -4.28
C HIS A 476 14.22 15.56 -5.54
N GLU A 477 15.55 15.41 -5.42
CA GLU A 477 16.47 15.33 -6.57
C GLU A 477 17.06 13.92 -6.80
N LEU A 478 16.77 12.96 -5.92
CA LEU A 478 17.36 11.62 -5.99
C LEU A 478 16.69 10.73 -7.04
N HIS A 479 17.51 9.86 -7.64
CA HIS A 479 17.05 8.75 -8.47
C HIS A 479 16.11 7.82 -7.66
N PRO A 480 14.99 7.33 -8.24
CA PRO A 480 14.01 6.49 -7.53
C PRO A 480 14.59 5.23 -6.89
N ASP A 481 15.62 4.63 -7.50
CA ASP A 481 16.28 3.44 -6.93
C ASP A 481 17.03 3.76 -5.63
N LEU A 482 17.65 4.94 -5.53
CA LEU A 482 18.30 5.38 -4.31
C LEU A 482 17.27 5.69 -3.22
N VAL A 483 16.13 6.27 -3.59
CA VAL A 483 15.00 6.47 -2.67
C VAL A 483 14.53 5.12 -2.13
N LEU A 484 14.35 4.11 -2.97
CA LEU A 484 13.96 2.76 -2.54
C LEU A 484 14.97 2.16 -1.54
N ILE A 485 16.28 2.30 -1.81
CA ILE A 485 17.33 1.84 -0.90
C ILE A 485 17.25 2.54 0.45
N ILE A 486 17.04 3.85 0.50
CA ILE A 486 16.95 4.60 1.76
C ILE A 486 15.73 4.17 2.58
N TYR A 487 14.59 3.90 1.95
CA TYR A 487 13.41 3.34 2.63
C TYR A 487 13.68 1.93 3.17
N CYS A 488 14.39 1.09 2.40
CA CYS A 488 14.83 -0.22 2.87
C CYS A 488 15.72 -0.10 4.11
N ILE A 489 16.72 0.78 4.09
CA ILE A 489 17.61 1.05 5.23
C ILE A 489 16.82 1.52 6.44
N ARG A 490 15.90 2.49 6.29
CA ARG A 490 15.02 2.97 7.36
C ARG A 490 14.25 1.81 7.98
N SER A 491 13.62 0.99 7.15
CA SER A 491 12.83 -0.16 7.57
C SER A 491 13.69 -1.15 8.37
N GLN A 492 14.82 -1.58 7.83
CA GLN A 492 15.71 -2.53 8.48
C GLN A 492 16.24 -2.00 9.82
N LEU A 493 16.68 -0.73 9.88
CA LEU A 493 17.16 -0.14 11.12
C LEU A 493 16.06 -0.02 12.18
N SER A 494 14.87 0.44 11.81
CA SER A 494 13.75 0.60 12.74
C SER A 494 13.25 -0.74 13.29
N GLN A 495 12.86 -1.66 12.39
CA GLN A 495 12.16 -2.88 12.76
C GLN A 495 13.12 -3.94 13.32
N THR A 496 14.29 -4.16 12.71
CA THR A 496 15.24 -5.16 13.19
C THR A 496 15.81 -4.80 14.55
N LEU A 497 16.18 -3.53 14.77
CA LEU A 497 16.68 -3.11 16.09
C LEU A 497 15.58 -3.22 17.16
N SER A 498 14.34 -2.83 16.84
CA SER A 498 13.21 -3.00 17.75
C SER A 498 12.97 -4.47 18.13
N LEU A 499 13.01 -5.36 17.13
CA LEU A 499 12.87 -6.80 17.35
C LEU A 499 13.98 -7.34 18.23
N VAL A 500 15.24 -7.02 17.93
CA VAL A 500 16.39 -7.48 18.71
C VAL A 500 16.29 -6.98 20.15
N LEU A 501 15.98 -5.71 20.40
CA LEU A 501 15.88 -5.16 21.75
C LEU A 501 14.76 -5.79 22.59
N ILE A 502 13.61 -6.10 21.98
CA ILE A 502 12.45 -6.64 22.70
C ILE A 502 12.60 -8.14 22.99
N PHE A 503 13.13 -8.90 22.02
CA PHE A 503 13.12 -10.37 22.06
C PHE A 503 14.43 -10.98 22.55
N LEU A 504 15.58 -10.39 22.23
CA LEU A 504 16.89 -10.93 22.60
C LEU A 504 17.04 -11.13 24.12
N PRO A 505 16.65 -10.16 24.99
CA PRO A 505 16.74 -10.38 26.43
C PRO A 505 15.87 -11.55 26.88
N LYS A 506 14.64 -11.68 26.34
CA LYS A 506 13.69 -12.73 26.74
C LYS A 506 14.23 -14.13 26.44
N PHE A 507 14.73 -14.35 25.23
CA PHE A 507 15.27 -15.65 24.84
C PHE A 507 16.59 -15.98 25.54
N TRP A 508 17.49 -15.01 25.69
CA TRP A 508 18.76 -15.21 26.37
C TRP A 508 18.57 -15.61 27.85
N TYR A 509 17.67 -14.94 28.56
CA TYR A 509 17.36 -15.29 29.95
C TYR A 509 16.65 -16.64 30.08
N GLN A 510 15.76 -16.99 29.14
CA GLN A 510 15.15 -18.32 29.12
C GLN A 510 16.20 -19.42 28.94
N GLN A 511 17.14 -19.26 28.01
CA GLN A 511 18.22 -20.23 27.80
C GLN A 511 19.13 -20.35 29.03
N LYS A 512 19.42 -19.23 29.70
CA LYS A 512 20.20 -19.23 30.95
C LYS A 512 19.47 -19.91 32.09
N GLN A 513 18.15 -19.73 32.23
CA GLN A 513 17.35 -20.42 33.24
C GLN A 513 17.28 -21.93 32.96
N VAL A 514 17.08 -22.35 31.71
CA VAL A 514 17.08 -23.77 31.36
C VAL A 514 18.46 -24.40 31.62
N ARG A 515 19.55 -23.71 31.26
CA ARG A 515 20.91 -24.16 31.56
C ARG A 515 21.19 -24.20 33.07
N SER A 516 20.76 -23.21 33.84
CA SER A 516 20.98 -23.23 35.29
C SER A 516 20.17 -24.31 35.98
N LEU A 517 18.91 -24.54 35.55
CA LEU A 517 18.09 -25.66 36.05
C LEU A 517 18.70 -27.00 35.67
N ALA A 518 19.09 -27.19 34.41
CA ALA A 518 19.76 -28.41 33.97
C ALA A 518 21.06 -28.67 34.77
N GLN A 519 21.84 -27.63 35.04
CA GLN A 519 23.06 -27.73 35.82
C GLN A 519 22.80 -27.95 37.32
N GLU A 520 21.71 -27.41 37.88
CA GLU A 520 21.29 -27.62 39.27
C GLU A 520 20.70 -29.03 39.50
N TYR A 521 20.04 -29.61 38.48
CA TYR A 521 19.66 -31.03 38.46
C TYR A 521 20.88 -31.95 38.29
N SER A 522 21.86 -31.55 37.47
CA SER A 522 23.10 -32.33 37.26
C SER A 522 24.03 -32.31 38.48
N CYS A 523 24.06 -31.22 39.25
CA CYS A 523 24.90 -31.09 40.45
C CYS A 523 24.28 -31.64 41.74
N ARG A 524 23.08 -32.25 41.69
CA ARG A 524 22.38 -32.73 42.90
C ARG A 524 22.57 -34.21 43.24
N PHE A 525 23.42 -34.94 42.51
CA PHE A 525 23.93 -36.23 42.97
C PHE A 525 25.28 -36.03 43.68
N PRO A 526 25.34 -36.08 45.03
CA PRO A 526 26.59 -36.38 45.70
C PRO A 526 26.82 -37.89 45.55
N LEU A 527 27.70 -38.29 44.64
CA LEU A 527 28.21 -39.67 44.50
C LEU A 527 29.04 -40.14 45.72
N ASP A 528 29.11 -39.36 46.80
CA ASP A 528 29.91 -39.66 47.99
C ASP A 528 29.09 -40.16 49.19
N ALA A 529 27.78 -40.42 49.05
CA ALA A 529 26.95 -40.93 50.15
C ALA A 529 26.95 -42.46 50.31
N PHE A 530 27.58 -43.21 49.40
CA PHE A 530 27.64 -44.69 49.42
C PHE A 530 29.08 -45.21 49.40
N LYS A 531 29.96 -44.66 50.24
CA LYS A 531 31.27 -45.27 50.48
C LYS A 531 31.36 -45.72 51.93
N ASP A 532 30.92 -46.94 52.16
CA ASP A 532 31.21 -47.68 53.39
C ASP A 532 32.72 -48.01 53.45
N PRO A 533 33.41 -47.92 54.59
CA PRO A 533 34.89 -47.96 54.65
C PRO A 533 35.55 -49.34 54.52
N THR A 534 34.84 -50.42 54.18
CA THR A 534 35.30 -51.79 54.48
C THR A 534 35.55 -52.71 53.28
N THR A 535 35.65 -52.22 52.06
CA THR A 535 36.06 -53.07 50.92
C THR A 535 37.24 -52.49 50.15
N HIS A 536 38.42 -53.00 50.50
CA HIS A 536 39.60 -52.94 49.66
C HIS A 536 39.39 -53.73 48.35
N ARG A 537 39.97 -53.19 47.27
CA ARG A 537 40.51 -53.86 46.06
C ARG A 537 39.64 -53.83 44.79
N SER A 538 39.99 -52.86 43.93
CA SER A 538 40.55 -53.05 42.58
C SER A 538 39.64 -53.17 41.34
N LEU A 539 40.02 -52.32 40.38
CA LEU A 539 40.00 -52.41 38.91
C LEU A 539 38.81 -51.81 38.14
N SER A 540 39.18 -50.76 37.41
CA SER A 540 38.94 -50.48 35.98
C SER A 540 37.51 -50.37 35.47
N GLY A 541 37.27 -49.24 34.81
CA GLY A 541 35.98 -48.89 34.23
C GLY A 541 35.52 -49.80 33.10
N ASN A 542 34.22 -49.79 32.89
CA ASN A 542 33.63 -49.47 31.61
C ASN A 542 32.15 -49.10 31.78
N ASN A 543 31.71 -48.29 30.82
CA ASN A 543 30.39 -47.72 30.65
C ASN A 543 29.25 -48.73 30.80
N SER A 544 28.21 -48.33 31.52
CA SER A 544 26.83 -48.57 31.12
C SER A 544 25.94 -47.59 31.85
N ASP A 545 25.22 -46.79 31.07
CA ASP A 545 24.10 -45.96 31.49
C ASP A 545 23.20 -46.76 32.45
N VAL A 546 23.16 -46.36 33.71
CA VAL A 546 22.12 -46.80 34.64
C VAL A 546 21.03 -45.74 34.59
N GLU A 547 19.94 -46.13 33.96
CA GLU A 547 18.66 -45.44 33.92
C GLU A 547 18.16 -45.21 35.36
N ILE A 548 18.48 -44.04 35.92
CA ILE A 548 17.90 -43.55 37.19
C ILE A 548 16.51 -42.97 36.85
N GLY A 549 15.64 -43.83 36.32
CA GLY A 549 14.28 -43.49 35.91
C GLY A 549 13.22 -44.00 36.90
N GLU A 550 13.50 -45.04 37.67
CA GLU A 550 12.46 -45.71 38.45
C GLU A 550 12.96 -46.08 39.85
N ILE A 551 12.97 -45.09 40.75
CA ILE A 551 12.82 -45.39 42.18
C ILE A 551 11.36 -45.11 42.49
N SER A 552 10.57 -46.18 42.57
CA SER A 552 9.18 -46.15 42.95
C SER A 552 9.03 -45.52 44.34
N ILE A 553 8.17 -44.51 44.48
CA ILE A 553 7.80 -43.89 45.77
C ILE A 553 7.26 -44.95 46.76
N ALA A 554 6.79 -46.11 46.25
CA ALA A 554 6.29 -47.21 47.07
C ALA A 554 7.39 -48.05 47.75
N ASP A 555 8.65 -47.96 47.32
CA ASP A 555 9.77 -48.73 47.88
C ASP A 555 10.60 -47.94 48.91
N MET A 556 10.33 -46.64 49.10
CA MET A 556 10.98 -45.88 50.17
C MET A 556 10.35 -46.21 51.52
N SER A 557 11.20 -46.53 52.51
CA SER A 557 10.74 -46.73 53.87
C SER A 557 10.01 -45.46 54.37
N PRO A 558 8.97 -45.59 55.24
CA PRO A 558 8.18 -44.45 55.69
C PRO A 558 9.03 -43.37 56.40
N ASP A 559 10.20 -43.73 56.91
CA ASP A 559 11.14 -42.80 57.53
C ASP A 559 12.02 -42.06 56.51
N ASP A 560 12.34 -42.67 55.37
CA ASP A 560 13.02 -41.99 54.26
C ASP A 560 12.12 -40.94 53.61
N ILE A 561 10.83 -41.26 53.46
CA ILE A 561 9.83 -40.28 52.98
C ILE A 561 9.72 -39.12 53.96
N ARG A 562 9.70 -39.38 55.27
CA ARG A 562 9.66 -38.32 56.29
C ARG A 562 10.92 -37.46 56.32
N THR A 563 12.09 -38.03 56.10
CA THR A 563 13.35 -37.28 56.10
C THR A 563 13.48 -36.41 54.85
N GLU A 564 13.13 -36.93 53.67
CA GLU A 564 13.08 -36.13 52.43
C GLU A 564 11.99 -35.06 52.50
N LEU A 565 10.81 -35.36 53.05
CA LEU A 565 9.77 -34.36 53.26
C LEU A 565 10.24 -33.24 54.20
N LYS A 566 10.89 -33.57 55.33
CA LYS A 566 11.49 -32.57 56.25
C LYS A 566 12.55 -31.73 55.55
N ARG A 567 13.38 -32.34 54.70
CA ARG A 567 14.41 -31.65 53.92
C ARG A 567 13.78 -30.69 52.91
N LEU A 568 12.73 -31.11 52.23
CA LEU A 568 11.96 -30.28 51.29
C LEU A 568 11.27 -29.13 52.00
N TYR A 569 10.63 -29.36 53.16
CA TYR A 569 10.03 -28.28 53.96
C TYR A 569 11.08 -27.26 54.41
N LEU A 570 12.25 -27.71 54.86
CA LEU A 570 13.33 -26.83 55.31
C LEU A 570 13.95 -26.04 54.15
N GLN A 571 14.06 -26.65 52.97
CA GLN A 571 14.42 -25.94 51.74
C GLN A 571 13.35 -24.91 51.35
N LEU A 572 12.07 -25.28 51.40
CA LEU A 572 10.95 -24.40 51.10
C LEU A 572 10.92 -23.19 52.05
N GLU A 573 11.18 -23.42 53.34
CA GLU A 573 11.25 -22.37 54.36
C GLU A 573 12.46 -21.45 54.14
N MET A 574 13.63 -22.01 53.80
CA MET A 574 14.80 -21.21 53.40
C MET A 574 14.56 -20.41 52.13
N PHE A 575 13.90 -20.97 51.12
CA PHE A 575 13.57 -20.26 49.89
C PHE A 575 12.53 -19.17 50.15
N LYS A 576 11.52 -19.43 50.97
CA LYS A 576 10.52 -18.44 51.39
C LYS A 576 11.20 -17.29 52.15
N ALA A 577 12.06 -17.59 53.12
CA ALA A 577 12.82 -16.59 53.86
C ALA A 577 13.76 -15.76 52.97
N LYS A 578 14.48 -16.41 52.04
CA LYS A 578 15.34 -15.72 51.06
C LYS A 578 14.55 -14.83 50.11
N THR A 579 13.36 -15.26 49.67
CA THR A 579 12.51 -14.47 48.77
C THR A 579 11.91 -13.26 49.50
N ILE A 580 11.40 -13.46 50.71
CA ILE A 580 10.88 -12.38 51.58
C ILE A 580 11.97 -11.33 51.89
N CYS A 581 13.21 -11.76 52.14
CA CYS A 581 14.35 -10.85 52.38
C CYS A 581 14.87 -10.17 51.10
N ARG A 582 14.66 -10.75 49.92
CA ARG A 582 15.11 -10.16 48.65
C ARG A 582 14.19 -9.04 48.20
N ASP A 583 12.89 -9.17 48.49
CA ASP A 583 11.86 -8.26 47.98
C ASP A 583 11.46 -7.17 49.01
N ASN A 584 12.02 -7.18 50.23
CA ASN A 584 11.81 -6.16 51.27
C ASN A 584 13.13 -5.45 51.69
N PRO A 585 13.36 -4.19 51.26
CA PRO A 585 14.55 -3.41 51.64
C PRO A 585 14.69 -3.13 53.14
N HIS A 586 13.59 -3.22 53.90
CA HIS A 586 13.54 -2.96 55.34
C HIS A 586 13.91 -4.19 56.21
N ILE A 587 14.01 -5.39 55.62
CA ILE A 587 14.48 -6.58 56.32
C ILE A 587 15.99 -6.65 56.19
N SER A 588 16.70 -6.26 57.25
CA SER A 588 18.16 -6.33 57.29
C SER A 588 18.63 -7.77 57.14
N LYS A 589 19.63 -8.03 56.28
CA LYS A 589 20.28 -9.34 56.10
C LYS A 589 21.18 -9.73 57.28
N ARG A 590 20.74 -9.50 58.52
CA ARG A 590 21.50 -9.95 59.68
C ARG A 590 21.10 -11.38 59.99
N ARG A 591 21.96 -12.31 59.57
CA ARG A 591 21.95 -13.72 59.97
C ARG A 591 21.82 -13.78 61.50
N GLY A 592 20.93 -14.65 61.98
CA GLY A 592 20.52 -14.75 63.38
C GLY A 592 21.67 -14.61 64.37
N GLY A 593 21.46 -13.72 65.33
CA GLY A 593 22.24 -13.64 66.56
C GLY A 593 21.29 -13.24 67.66
N ARG A 594 20.97 -14.18 68.56
CA ARG A 594 20.26 -13.93 69.82
C ARG A 594 20.92 -12.72 70.50
N LYS A 595 20.22 -11.58 70.59
CA LYS A 595 20.53 -10.53 71.56
C LYS A 595 19.24 -9.99 72.15
N ALA A 596 19.27 -9.94 73.48
CA ALA A 596 18.16 -9.76 74.40
C ALA A 596 17.36 -8.47 74.18
N GLN A 597 16.08 -8.55 74.52
CA GLN A 597 15.19 -7.42 74.75
C GLN A 597 15.83 -6.49 75.78
N HIS A 598 16.28 -5.31 75.36
CA HIS A 598 16.17 -4.06 76.10
C HIS A 598 16.85 -2.95 75.29
N ARG A 599 16.05 -2.05 74.70
CA ARG A 599 16.34 -0.62 74.75
C ARG A 599 15.11 0.20 74.41
N ARG A 600 14.61 0.87 75.45
CA ARG A 600 13.61 1.93 75.43
C ARG A 600 13.93 2.97 74.34
N PHE A 601 12.88 3.41 73.68
CA PHE A 601 12.82 4.67 72.94
C PHE A 601 13.12 5.84 73.88
N SER A 602 14.07 6.70 73.51
CA SER A 602 14.16 8.07 74.05
C SER A 602 14.03 9.05 72.88
N LEU A 603 12.84 9.63 72.76
CA LEU A 603 12.58 10.84 71.99
C LEU A 603 13.51 11.96 72.48
N GLN A 604 14.37 12.48 71.60
CA GLN A 604 15.15 13.68 71.89
C GLN A 604 14.78 14.79 70.91
N LYS A 605 13.98 15.73 71.43
CA LYS A 605 13.67 17.04 70.85
C LYS A 605 14.89 17.94 71.05
N LYS A 606 15.45 18.52 69.98
CA LYS A 606 16.42 19.63 70.11
C LYS A 606 16.38 20.55 68.90
N GLY A 607 15.59 21.62 69.04
CA GLY A 607 15.76 22.84 68.26
C GLY A 607 16.76 23.79 68.94
N SER A 608 17.06 24.88 68.23
CA SER A 608 17.81 26.07 68.64
C SER A 608 19.33 25.96 68.63
N ARG A 609 19.93 26.33 67.48
CA ARG A 609 21.31 26.84 67.42
C ARG A 609 21.55 27.73 66.20
N GLU A 610 20.86 28.88 66.14
CA GLU A 610 21.08 29.86 65.06
C GLU A 610 21.16 31.33 65.55
N LYS A 611 21.62 31.54 66.79
CA LYS A 611 21.78 32.89 67.38
C LYS A 611 23.15 33.19 68.02
N VAL A 612 24.22 32.52 67.58
CA VAL A 612 25.59 32.72 68.12
C VAL A 612 26.62 33.01 67.02
N ARG A 613 26.27 33.82 66.02
CA ARG A 613 27.27 34.32 65.04
C ARG A 613 27.15 35.80 64.71
N ARG A 614 26.58 36.60 65.63
CA ARG A 614 26.37 38.05 65.48
C ARG A 614 27.27 38.94 66.35
N SER A 615 28.36 38.41 66.91
CA SER A 615 29.26 39.20 67.74
C SER A 615 30.74 38.80 67.57
N MET A 616 31.28 38.90 66.34
CA MET A 616 32.72 39.10 66.11
C MET A 616 33.01 39.24 64.61
N SER A 617 32.70 40.40 64.05
CA SER A 617 33.31 40.89 62.80
C SER A 617 33.13 42.41 62.69
N LEU A 618 33.51 43.11 63.76
CA LEU A 618 33.84 44.53 63.70
C LEU A 618 35.36 44.58 63.51
N HIS A 619 35.82 44.77 62.27
CA HIS A 619 37.10 45.39 61.87
C HIS A 619 37.36 45.06 60.39
N ALA A 620 36.79 45.86 59.48
CA ALA A 620 37.38 46.14 58.16
C ALA A 620 36.57 47.20 57.41
N ARG A 621 37.08 48.44 57.46
CA ARG A 621 37.15 49.46 56.39
C ARG A 621 35.89 49.82 55.57
N GLN A 622 35.46 51.06 55.84
CA GLN A 622 35.49 52.22 54.93
C GLN A 622 34.64 52.25 53.64
N LYS A 623 33.90 53.37 53.52
CA LYS A 623 33.40 54.11 52.34
C LYS A 623 31.94 53.96 51.90
N ASP A 624 31.23 55.06 52.18
CA ASP A 624 30.42 55.89 51.28
C ASP A 624 28.99 55.48 50.85
N LYS A 625 28.11 56.46 51.13
CA LYS A 625 26.97 56.98 50.35
C LYS A 625 25.56 56.38 50.48
N ASP A 626 24.76 57.15 51.24
CA ASP A 626 23.57 57.91 50.80
C ASP A 626 22.25 57.24 50.39
N ARG A 627 21.24 57.61 51.19
CA ARG A 627 19.89 58.14 50.85
C ARG A 627 18.76 57.24 50.30
N ARG A 628 17.72 57.23 51.15
CA ARG A 628 16.28 57.55 50.92
C ARG A 628 15.27 56.42 50.67
N ARG A 629 14.42 56.25 51.70
CA ARG A 629 12.93 56.29 51.73
C ARG A 629 12.20 56.34 50.38
N GLU A 630 11.20 55.48 50.17
CA GLU A 630 9.78 55.79 50.42
C GLU A 630 8.88 54.55 50.29
N MET A 631 7.63 54.75 50.68
CA MET A 631 6.60 53.86 51.24
C MET A 631 5.56 53.45 50.18
N ASP A 632 4.86 52.32 50.35
CA ASP A 632 3.37 52.25 50.33
C ASP A 632 2.82 50.81 50.52
N THR A 633 2.21 50.62 51.70
CA THR A 633 0.90 49.99 52.07
C THR A 633 0.31 48.86 51.21
N GLU A 634 0.24 47.61 51.72
CA GLU A 634 -0.85 46.94 52.48
C GLU A 634 -2.07 46.49 51.66
N VAL A 635 -2.44 45.20 51.74
CA VAL A 635 -3.71 44.59 52.26
C VAL A 635 -3.68 43.13 51.76
N THR A 636 -3.99 42.02 52.45
CA THR A 636 -4.43 41.70 53.81
C THR A 636 -4.22 40.20 54.07
N GLU A 637 -4.13 39.88 55.36
CA GLU A 637 -4.63 38.68 56.07
C GLU A 637 -3.83 37.37 56.05
N ALA A 638 -3.38 37.08 57.27
CA ALA A 638 -2.69 35.91 57.75
C ALA A 638 -3.68 34.90 58.38
N GLU A 639 -3.40 33.61 58.15
CA GLU A 639 -3.34 32.47 59.09
C GLU A 639 -4.34 32.36 60.28
N PRO A 640 -4.80 31.13 60.65
CA PRO A 640 -3.88 30.22 61.36
C PRO A 640 -4.09 28.69 61.24
N SER A 641 -2.99 28.00 61.55
CA SER A 641 -2.83 26.57 61.85
C SER A 641 -3.50 26.08 63.15
N ARG A 642 -3.88 24.79 63.21
CA ARG A 642 -3.90 23.81 64.34
C ARG A 642 -4.89 22.68 64.01
N THR A 643 -4.81 21.38 64.35
CA THR A 643 -3.87 20.35 64.88
C THR A 643 -4.61 19.00 64.67
N PRO A 644 -4.00 17.82 64.93
CA PRO A 644 -4.61 16.51 64.67
C PRO A 644 -5.25 15.88 65.92
N GLU A 645 -6.42 15.26 65.77
CA GLU A 645 -7.06 14.44 66.83
C GLU A 645 -7.35 13.00 66.32
N ASP A 646 -6.82 12.05 67.09
CA ASP A 646 -7.41 10.81 67.57
C ASP A 646 -7.56 9.52 66.75
N SER A 647 -7.01 8.47 67.39
CA SER A 647 -7.10 7.05 67.10
C SER A 647 -7.99 6.39 68.15
N VAL A 648 -8.93 5.52 67.79
CA VAL A 648 -9.29 4.29 68.53
C VAL A 648 -10.00 3.31 67.59
N CYS A 649 -9.51 2.07 67.50
CA CYS A 649 -10.25 0.81 67.76
C CYS A 649 -9.51 -0.39 67.18
N SER A 650 -9.04 -1.25 68.09
CA SER A 650 -8.74 -2.66 67.87
C SER A 650 -10.00 -3.50 68.13
N THR A 651 -9.86 -4.80 67.83
CA THR A 651 -10.72 -5.95 68.18
C THR A 651 -11.89 -6.24 67.25
N GLU A 652 -11.71 -7.24 66.38
CA GLU A 652 -12.46 -8.51 66.43
C GLU A 652 -11.87 -9.51 65.41
N GLY A 653 -11.74 -10.76 65.84
CA GLY A 653 -11.84 -11.95 65.00
C GLY A 653 -12.58 -13.01 65.82
N PRO A 654 -12.79 -14.24 65.34
CA PRO A 654 -12.99 -14.74 63.97
C PRO A 654 -14.45 -15.24 63.77
N SER A 655 -14.90 -15.43 62.53
CA SER A 655 -16.12 -16.23 62.25
C SER A 655 -16.02 -16.91 60.88
N ALA A 656 -16.01 -18.24 60.89
CA ALA A 656 -16.25 -19.12 59.74
C ALA A 656 -17.77 -19.11 59.39
N ILE A 657 -18.26 -19.51 58.21
CA ILE A 657 -18.54 -20.90 57.77
C ILE A 657 -19.30 -20.86 56.41
N TYR A 658 -18.93 -21.80 55.50
CA TYR A 658 -19.62 -22.45 54.34
C TYR A 658 -20.31 -21.63 53.23
N SER A 659 -20.15 -21.93 51.92
CA SER A 659 -20.54 -23.15 51.16
C SER A 659 -20.15 -22.91 49.66
N ASP A 660 -19.95 -23.82 48.71
CA ASP A 660 -19.92 -25.29 48.60
C ASP A 660 -19.13 -25.68 47.33
N LEU A 661 -18.44 -26.82 47.40
CA LEU A 661 -18.01 -27.64 46.25
C LEU A 661 -19.11 -28.71 46.03
N PRO A 662 -19.43 -29.14 44.79
CA PRO A 662 -20.00 -30.46 44.59
C PRO A 662 -18.87 -31.49 44.54
N SER A 663 -18.94 -32.47 45.45
CA SER A 663 -18.12 -33.69 45.42
C SER A 663 -18.92 -34.85 44.83
N THR A 664 -18.20 -35.68 44.09
CA THR A 664 -18.56 -37.01 43.59
C THR A 664 -18.79 -38.02 44.73
N ASN A 665 -19.70 -38.98 44.53
CA ASN A 665 -19.61 -40.39 44.94
C ASN A 665 -20.61 -41.20 44.10
N GLN A 666 -20.15 -42.15 43.28
CA GLN A 666 -20.14 -43.60 43.58
C GLN A 666 -21.52 -44.18 43.95
N ILE A 667 -22.19 -44.76 42.95
CA ILE A 667 -22.45 -46.21 42.82
C ILE A 667 -21.98 -46.61 41.43
#